data_AF-A0A7L0IU37-F1
#
_entry.id   AF-A0A7L0IU37-F1
#
_cell.length_a   1.000
_cell.length_b   1.000
_cell.length_c   1.000
_cell.angle_alpha   90.00
_cell.angle_beta   90.00
_cell.angle_gamma   90.00
#
_symmetry.space_group_name_H-M   'P 1'
#
loop_
_entity.id
_entity.type
_entity.pdbx_description
1 polymer ?
#
loop_
_entity_poly.entity_id
_entity_poly.type
_entity_poly.pdbx_seq_one_letter_code
_entity_poly.pdbx_strand_id
1 'polypeptide(L)'
;MFSSAAESFLRQAREIHEEELRRFAGRVSALLQGPEPGAEAAEGLRRLHLTVAATKYPRRLDGKFVELLQTVLCSPKSPEQVQVLCAAILREMSPCNDLILCCDEIQDTKLLSLVSSVLLVQGNKKGEVAAVGQQVVKVLEGRLPEGQSALFLLPVLANVISLSPESLTEEQADAVSRKLADWLRYASTQQGVAQPSGGFFSSPRTKQPAPVTEVDGAIATDFFTVLSVGQHYTQDQWLNVQAFSMLRNWLLCYGGQEGKAPKPGDKPVVDRSVTSMVSTSSCSRLLPPKEHLRDKAFEYCQRLVEQSTRRPLKKDDGDLQKACLIEAVTIMDIICKQDSSYVYRAVSLLKILHSKICGDATYARALLPIAQFFLNHSKLAAVDLDAIYKHLFTDIPAQLFHNPSLAFEFIQFCKNNSQLFTDTSTIFRQSFPNLFKFLAWNSPPLISEFVDLLPFLLDAGTAIEIFHLLLDLPCLTAALDIQLRAAALPNSEKATSDPAVKPATCLEAFRHPLYRTTFQYLLRTRSAHEDTPESLIPLRQLLGSLAGSPRVVQCAETVPVLLELFFRVVAEFADGCLINQLVVLLLQRSDQLYEIPAFKDDVYRVLSSQLAMLCKLRPALVVELSTEILEFSGAVSNIQSKEPIFTHMVWAVGEYLSVSYDKRCTVEQITRFFETLEAVLFEITQLRPLASTPSCPPRAISVLMATLTKLAARSQDLIPRVSMFLSKMRTFVQNPAVTSVYCEEDLEEILIRATELMNLLKMPSVAQFVFTPPMDVASTQLQREMNDSLPLALRMVTHLLEPAPGCMP
;
A
#
# COMPACT_ATOMS: atom_id res chain seq x y z
N MET A 1 -20.96 -7.78 14.58
CA MET A 1 -20.66 -7.54 16.02
C MET A 1 -20.81 -8.86 16.75
N PHE A 2 -19.90 -9.18 17.67
CA PHE A 2 -19.98 -10.39 18.49
C PHE A 2 -21.10 -10.24 19.55
N SER A 3 -21.59 -11.35 20.10
CA SER A 3 -22.51 -11.29 21.24
C SER A 3 -21.77 -10.82 22.50
N SER A 4 -22.47 -10.19 23.45
CA SER A 4 -21.89 -9.73 24.72
C SER A 4 -21.21 -10.86 25.52
N ALA A 5 -21.75 -12.08 25.43
CA ALA A 5 -21.15 -13.28 26.01
C ALA A 5 -19.82 -13.66 25.34
N ALA A 6 -19.73 -13.54 24.01
CA ALA A 6 -18.49 -13.80 23.28
C ALA A 6 -17.42 -12.74 23.54
N GLU A 7 -17.79 -11.47 23.67
CA GLU A 7 -16.86 -10.39 24.05
C GLU A 7 -16.34 -10.57 25.48
N SER A 8 -17.21 -10.92 26.43
CA SER A 8 -16.81 -11.23 27.80
C SER A 8 -15.83 -12.41 27.87
N PHE A 9 -16.11 -13.48 27.11
CA PHE A 9 -15.23 -14.64 27.05
C PHE A 9 -13.87 -14.32 26.41
N LEU A 10 -13.84 -13.56 25.31
CA LEU A 10 -12.60 -13.14 24.67
C LEU A 10 -11.77 -12.23 25.59
N ARG A 11 -12.42 -11.38 26.38
CA ARG A 11 -11.75 -10.55 27.38
C ARG A 11 -11.12 -11.41 28.49
N GLN A 12 -11.88 -12.36 29.05
CA GLN A 12 -11.35 -13.32 30.04
C GLN A 12 -10.20 -14.16 29.48
N ALA A 13 -10.33 -14.64 28.24
CA ALA A 13 -9.29 -15.39 27.56
C ALA A 13 -8.00 -14.56 27.38
N ARG A 14 -8.11 -13.25 27.12
CA ARG A 14 -6.96 -12.34 27.03
C ARG A 14 -6.32 -12.04 28.39
N GLU A 15 -7.12 -11.95 29.44
CA GLU A 15 -6.70 -11.54 30.80
C GLU A 15 -6.21 -12.70 31.69
N ILE A 16 -6.42 -13.97 31.31
CA ILE A 16 -6.00 -15.14 32.11
C ILE A 16 -4.48 -15.19 32.38
N HIS A 17 -4.10 -15.49 33.62
CA HIS A 17 -2.70 -15.64 34.05
C HIS A 17 -2.14 -17.04 33.76
N GLU A 18 -0.82 -17.17 33.63
CA GLU A 18 -0.17 -18.45 33.30
C GLU A 18 -0.48 -19.58 34.29
N GLU A 19 -0.55 -19.30 35.59
CA GLU A 19 -0.87 -20.32 36.60
C GLU A 19 -2.29 -20.86 36.45
N GLU A 20 -3.24 -19.99 36.12
CA GLU A 20 -4.63 -20.36 35.87
C GLU A 20 -4.75 -21.17 34.58
N LEU A 21 -4.00 -20.81 33.55
CA LEU A 21 -3.90 -21.58 32.32
C LEU A 21 -3.32 -22.98 32.58
N ARG A 22 -2.26 -23.11 33.39
CA ARG A 22 -1.69 -24.42 33.78
C ARG A 22 -2.69 -25.27 34.56
N ARG A 23 -3.40 -24.68 35.54
CA ARG A 23 -4.46 -25.40 36.28
C ARG A 23 -5.59 -25.84 35.36
N PHE A 24 -5.98 -25.00 34.40
CA PHE A 24 -7.00 -25.33 33.43
C PHE A 24 -6.56 -26.45 32.48
N ALA A 25 -5.34 -26.37 31.94
CA ALA A 25 -4.74 -27.45 31.14
C ALA A 25 -4.64 -28.76 31.92
N GLY A 26 -4.29 -28.71 33.21
CA GLY A 26 -4.29 -29.88 34.10
C GLY A 26 -5.66 -30.54 34.25
N ARG A 27 -6.74 -29.76 34.33
CA ARG A 27 -8.12 -30.31 34.34
C ARG A 27 -8.47 -30.97 33.01
N VAL A 28 -8.11 -30.36 31.89
CA VAL A 28 -8.34 -30.93 30.55
C VAL A 28 -7.51 -32.22 30.36
N SER A 29 -6.27 -32.24 30.87
CA SER A 29 -5.40 -33.42 30.87
C SER A 29 -6.06 -34.63 31.54
N ALA A 30 -6.66 -34.42 32.73
CA ALA A 30 -7.38 -35.47 33.44
C ALA A 30 -8.59 -36.01 32.66
N LEU A 31 -9.30 -35.14 31.93
CA LEU A 31 -10.43 -35.53 31.08
C LEU A 31 -9.99 -36.33 29.84
N LEU A 32 -8.82 -36.02 29.28
CA LEU A 32 -8.27 -36.73 28.12
C LEU A 32 -7.68 -38.10 28.47
N GLN A 33 -7.22 -38.29 29.71
CA GLN A 33 -6.70 -39.57 30.20
C GLN A 33 -7.81 -40.55 30.66
N GLY A 34 -9.08 -40.14 30.59
CA GLY A 34 -10.22 -41.00 30.90
C GLY A 34 -10.40 -42.15 29.89
N PRO A 35 -11.18 -43.19 30.24
CA PRO A 35 -11.34 -44.40 29.42
C PRO A 35 -11.96 -44.13 28.04
N GLU A 36 -12.76 -43.06 27.88
CA GLU A 36 -13.16 -42.50 26.59
C GLU A 36 -13.28 -40.96 26.69
N PRO A 37 -12.56 -40.17 25.88
CA PRO A 37 -12.68 -38.71 25.89
C PRO A 37 -14.01 -38.29 25.26
N GLY A 38 -15.02 -38.03 26.10
CA GLY A 38 -16.38 -37.67 25.69
C GLY A 38 -16.58 -36.17 25.38
N ALA A 39 -17.85 -35.73 25.38
CA ALA A 39 -18.24 -34.35 25.07
C ALA A 39 -17.62 -33.29 25.99
N GLU A 40 -17.39 -33.62 27.26
CA GLU A 40 -16.75 -32.72 28.24
C GLU A 40 -15.28 -32.46 27.92
N ALA A 41 -14.55 -33.49 27.44
CA ALA A 41 -13.17 -33.33 27.00
C ALA A 41 -13.09 -32.43 25.75
N ALA A 42 -14.04 -32.59 24.81
CA ALA A 42 -14.13 -31.75 23.63
C ALA A 42 -14.46 -30.29 23.96
N GLU A 43 -15.35 -30.04 24.94
CA GLU A 43 -15.67 -28.69 25.39
C GLU A 43 -14.48 -28.04 26.13
N GLY A 44 -13.79 -28.80 26.97
CA GLY A 44 -12.56 -28.37 27.61
C GLY A 44 -11.48 -27.95 26.59
N LEU A 45 -11.29 -28.76 25.56
CA LEU A 45 -10.36 -28.47 24.46
C LEU A 45 -10.77 -27.25 23.62
N ARG A 46 -12.07 -27.07 23.32
CA ARG A 46 -12.55 -25.87 22.61
C ARG A 46 -12.23 -24.59 23.36
N ARG A 47 -12.52 -24.57 24.66
CA ARG A 47 -12.22 -23.42 25.53
C ARG A 47 -10.72 -23.18 25.63
N LEU A 48 -9.92 -24.24 25.69
CA LEU A 48 -8.46 -24.13 25.70
C LEU A 48 -7.92 -23.57 24.39
N HIS A 49 -8.39 -24.06 23.23
CA HIS A 49 -8.02 -23.54 21.92
C HIS A 49 -8.31 -22.04 21.79
N LEU A 50 -9.51 -21.60 22.15
CA LEU A 50 -9.86 -20.17 22.17
C LEU A 50 -8.96 -19.36 23.11
N THR A 51 -8.61 -19.92 24.26
CA THR A 51 -7.75 -19.24 25.24
C THR A 51 -6.32 -19.08 24.73
N VAL A 52 -5.81 -20.05 23.97
CA VAL A 52 -4.49 -19.96 23.35
C VAL A 52 -4.51 -18.99 22.15
N ALA A 53 -5.57 -19.02 21.34
CA ALA A 53 -5.69 -18.20 20.12
C ALA A 53 -6.05 -16.72 20.38
N ALA A 54 -6.64 -16.37 21.53
CA ALA A 54 -7.18 -15.03 21.79
C ALA A 54 -6.12 -13.92 22.01
N THR A 55 -4.82 -14.23 22.03
CA THR A 55 -3.75 -13.30 22.35
C THR A 55 -2.78 -13.06 21.20
N LYS A 56 -2.26 -11.82 21.09
CA LYS A 56 -1.23 -11.44 20.11
C LYS A 56 0.13 -12.12 20.38
N TYR A 57 0.37 -12.53 21.62
CA TYR A 57 1.60 -13.21 22.03
C TYR A 57 1.37 -14.71 22.18
N PRO A 58 2.31 -15.56 21.73
CA PRO A 58 2.19 -17.00 21.83
C PRO A 58 2.23 -17.44 23.30
N ARG A 59 1.22 -18.20 23.72
CA ARG A 59 1.20 -18.83 25.05
C ARG A 59 1.86 -20.19 24.98
N ARG A 60 2.60 -20.58 26.01
CA ARG A 60 3.25 -21.90 26.10
C ARG A 60 2.47 -22.82 27.06
N LEU A 61 2.25 -24.06 26.63
CA LEU A 61 1.67 -25.13 27.43
C LEU A 61 2.80 -26.04 27.88
N ASP A 62 2.58 -26.77 28.97
CA ASP A 62 3.58 -27.70 29.51
C ASP A 62 3.90 -28.82 28.51
N GLY A 63 5.18 -29.20 28.41
CA GLY A 63 5.66 -30.21 27.44
C GLY A 63 4.95 -31.55 27.60
N LYS A 64 4.66 -31.97 28.83
CA LYS A 64 3.89 -33.20 29.12
C LYS A 64 2.46 -33.15 28.59
N PHE A 65 1.86 -31.96 28.61
CA PHE A 65 0.52 -31.78 28.05
C PHE A 65 0.55 -31.78 26.52
N VAL A 66 1.60 -31.21 25.92
CA VAL A 66 1.84 -31.27 24.47
C VAL A 66 2.05 -32.72 24.01
N GLU A 67 2.80 -33.54 24.76
CA GLU A 67 2.91 -34.98 24.51
C GLU A 67 1.55 -35.68 24.59
N LEU A 68 0.74 -35.39 25.61
CA LEU A 68 -0.61 -35.95 25.73
C LEU A 68 -1.48 -35.60 24.52
N LEU A 69 -1.49 -34.33 24.07
CA LEU A 69 -2.24 -33.93 22.88
C LEU A 69 -1.80 -34.69 21.62
N GLN A 70 -0.50 -34.96 21.45
CA GLN A 70 0.03 -35.75 20.34
C GLN A 70 -0.44 -37.21 20.41
N THR A 71 -0.38 -37.83 21.60
CA THR A 71 -0.84 -39.22 21.78
C THR A 71 -2.34 -39.38 21.53
N VAL A 72 -3.16 -38.43 21.98
CA VAL A 72 -4.60 -38.42 21.78
C VAL A 72 -4.96 -38.18 20.31
N LEU A 73 -4.21 -37.31 19.62
CA LEU A 73 -4.36 -37.05 18.19
C LEU A 73 -4.11 -38.32 17.35
N CYS A 74 -3.03 -39.06 17.63
CA CYS A 74 -2.66 -40.27 16.89
C CYS A 74 -3.41 -41.54 17.34
N SER A 75 -4.21 -41.49 18.40
CA SER A 75 -4.95 -42.64 18.90
C SER A 75 -6.19 -42.93 18.03
N PRO A 76 -6.35 -44.16 17.51
CA PRO A 76 -7.52 -44.53 16.71
C PRO A 76 -8.82 -44.65 17.54
N LYS A 77 -8.72 -44.66 18.87
CA LYS A 77 -9.86 -44.74 19.79
C LYS A 77 -10.46 -43.38 20.13
N SER A 78 -9.79 -42.29 19.76
CA SER A 78 -10.23 -40.93 20.07
C SER A 78 -11.34 -40.49 19.11
N PRO A 79 -12.41 -39.81 19.59
CA PRO A 79 -13.42 -39.24 18.70
C PRO A 79 -12.82 -38.19 17.77
N GLU A 80 -13.33 -38.11 16.53
CA GLU A 80 -12.83 -37.19 15.49
C GLU A 80 -12.78 -35.73 15.98
N GLN A 81 -13.82 -35.29 16.70
CA GLN A 81 -13.88 -33.93 17.23
C GLN A 81 -12.73 -33.62 18.21
N VAL A 82 -12.32 -34.59 19.03
CA VAL A 82 -11.22 -34.45 19.99
C VAL A 82 -9.89 -34.38 19.25
N GLN A 83 -9.68 -35.22 18.23
CA GLN A 83 -8.49 -35.20 17.38
C GLN A 83 -8.33 -33.85 16.65
N VAL A 84 -9.41 -33.34 16.04
CA VAL A 84 -9.41 -32.02 15.36
C VAL A 84 -9.01 -30.90 16.31
N LEU A 85 -9.55 -30.91 17.54
CA LEU A 85 -9.23 -29.89 18.53
C LEU A 85 -7.80 -30.01 19.06
N CYS A 86 -7.27 -31.23 19.23
CA CYS A 86 -5.86 -31.44 19.57
C CYS A 86 -4.94 -30.86 18.49
N ALA A 87 -5.22 -31.16 17.21
CA ALA A 87 -4.46 -30.58 16.09
C ALA A 87 -4.58 -29.05 16.05
N ALA A 88 -5.76 -28.49 16.27
CA ALA A 88 -5.97 -27.03 16.30
C ALA A 88 -5.15 -26.34 17.40
N ILE A 89 -5.12 -26.90 18.62
CA ILE A 89 -4.28 -26.37 19.71
C ILE A 89 -2.81 -26.48 19.33
N LEU A 90 -2.34 -27.64 18.87
CA LEU A 90 -0.93 -27.83 18.50
C LEU A 90 -0.47 -26.86 17.41
N ARG A 91 -1.33 -26.53 16.44
CA ARG A 91 -1.04 -25.50 15.41
C ARG A 91 -0.86 -24.10 16.01
N GLU A 92 -1.75 -23.66 16.90
CA GLU A 92 -1.62 -22.34 17.55
C GLU A 92 -0.37 -22.23 18.42
N MET A 93 0.09 -23.36 18.95
CA MET A 93 1.30 -23.48 19.76
C MET A 93 2.60 -23.54 18.94
N SER A 94 2.50 -23.65 17.62
CA SER A 94 3.65 -23.83 16.73
C SER A 94 4.32 -22.48 16.42
N PRO A 95 5.66 -22.42 16.32
CA PRO A 95 6.63 -23.53 16.40
C PRO A 95 6.92 -23.99 17.85
N CYS A 96 7.04 -25.30 18.05
CA CYS A 96 7.25 -25.94 19.35
C CYS A 96 8.34 -27.02 19.28
N ASN A 97 9.33 -26.95 20.17
CA ASN A 97 10.44 -27.92 20.18
C ASN A 97 10.05 -29.29 20.75
N ASP A 98 8.98 -29.36 21.55
CA ASP A 98 8.50 -30.58 22.22
C ASP A 98 7.59 -31.44 21.31
N LEU A 99 7.53 -31.12 20.01
CA LEU A 99 6.77 -31.87 19.01
C LEU A 99 7.61 -33.05 18.47
N ILE A 100 7.05 -34.26 18.53
CA ILE A 100 7.64 -35.55 18.12
C ILE A 100 6.72 -36.26 17.11
N LEU A 101 5.89 -35.52 16.36
CA LEU A 101 4.99 -36.10 15.35
C LEU A 101 5.77 -36.53 14.09
N CYS A 102 5.34 -37.62 13.46
CA CYS A 102 5.87 -38.13 12.19
C CYS A 102 4.72 -38.56 11.27
N CYS A 103 4.86 -38.37 9.95
CA CYS A 103 3.86 -38.71 8.95
C CYS A 103 4.10 -40.05 8.22
N ASP A 104 5.30 -40.63 8.30
CA ASP A 104 5.78 -41.67 7.37
C ASP A 104 4.95 -42.97 7.38
N GLU A 105 4.31 -43.28 8.51
CA GLU A 105 3.55 -44.52 8.71
C GLU A 105 2.03 -44.32 8.64
N ILE A 106 1.55 -43.09 8.49
CA ILE A 106 0.10 -42.79 8.54
C ILE A 106 -0.54 -43.07 7.18
N GLN A 107 -1.45 -44.05 7.15
CA GLN A 107 -2.23 -44.41 5.95
C GLN A 107 -3.65 -43.80 5.93
N ASP A 108 -4.21 -43.46 7.09
CA ASP A 108 -5.52 -42.81 7.17
C ASP A 108 -5.42 -41.36 6.65
N THR A 109 -6.18 -41.05 5.59
CA THR A 109 -6.14 -39.74 4.94
C THR A 109 -6.62 -38.59 5.84
N LYS A 110 -7.56 -38.83 6.75
CA LYS A 110 -8.04 -37.80 7.69
C LYS A 110 -6.99 -37.51 8.76
N LEU A 111 -6.45 -38.56 9.37
CA LEU A 111 -5.41 -38.43 10.39
C LEU A 111 -4.13 -37.80 9.78
N LEU A 112 -3.75 -38.24 8.58
CA LEU A 112 -2.61 -37.67 7.86
C LEU A 112 -2.81 -36.18 7.62
N SER A 113 -4.02 -35.74 7.25
CA SER A 113 -4.34 -34.31 7.07
C SER A 113 -4.19 -33.51 8.37
N LEU A 114 -4.69 -34.04 9.50
CA LEU A 114 -4.58 -33.39 10.80
C LEU A 114 -3.11 -33.28 11.26
N VAL A 115 -2.34 -34.37 11.18
CA VAL A 115 -0.92 -34.39 11.55
C VAL A 115 -0.10 -33.48 10.63
N SER A 116 -0.34 -33.54 9.32
CA SER A 116 0.31 -32.67 8.34
C SER A 116 0.03 -31.20 8.63
N SER A 117 -1.19 -30.86 9.04
CA SER A 117 -1.54 -29.47 9.39
C SER A 117 -0.75 -28.93 10.59
N VAL A 118 -0.27 -29.80 11.49
CA VAL A 118 0.60 -29.41 12.62
C VAL A 118 2.06 -29.30 12.15
N LEU A 119 2.54 -30.30 11.40
CA LEU A 119 3.92 -30.32 10.89
C LEU A 119 4.22 -29.14 9.95
N LEU A 120 3.30 -28.80 9.05
CA LEU A 120 3.52 -27.69 8.10
C LEU A 120 3.66 -26.32 8.79
N VAL A 121 3.06 -26.13 9.96
CA VAL A 121 3.15 -24.87 10.73
C VAL A 121 4.50 -24.75 11.48
N GLN A 122 5.21 -25.86 11.72
CA GLN A 122 6.57 -25.82 12.30
C GLN A 122 7.60 -25.19 11.35
N GLY A 123 7.30 -25.18 10.05
CA GLY A 123 8.20 -24.74 8.98
C GLY A 123 9.25 -25.80 8.63
N ASN A 124 10.10 -25.51 7.64
CA ASN A 124 11.03 -26.49 7.07
C ASN A 124 12.35 -26.66 7.84
N LYS A 125 12.35 -26.59 9.18
CA LYS A 125 13.60 -26.64 9.97
C LYS A 125 14.26 -28.03 10.01
N LYS A 126 13.46 -29.10 9.96
CA LYS A 126 13.91 -30.50 10.04
C LYS A 126 13.58 -31.32 8.79
N GLY A 127 13.25 -30.67 7.66
CA GLY A 127 12.81 -31.37 6.44
C GLY A 127 11.36 -31.89 6.47
N GLU A 128 10.58 -31.49 7.48
CA GLU A 128 9.20 -31.98 7.71
C GLU A 128 8.27 -31.70 6.53
N VAL A 129 8.44 -30.57 5.83
CA VAL A 129 7.60 -30.20 4.68
C VAL A 129 7.78 -31.18 3.52
N ALA A 130 9.03 -31.59 3.25
CA ALA A 130 9.33 -32.57 2.21
C ALA A 130 8.82 -33.98 2.57
N ALA A 131 8.98 -34.39 3.83
CA ALA A 131 8.46 -35.68 4.31
C ALA A 131 6.93 -35.77 4.17
N VAL A 132 6.22 -34.71 4.58
CA VAL A 132 4.76 -34.61 4.41
C VAL A 132 4.38 -34.67 2.93
N GLY A 133 5.08 -33.93 2.06
CA GLY A 133 4.84 -33.95 0.62
C GLY A 133 4.99 -35.34 0.01
N GLN A 134 6.09 -36.03 0.30
CA GLN A 134 6.38 -37.38 -0.19
C GLN A 134 5.34 -38.39 0.28
N GLN A 135 4.95 -38.33 1.56
CA GLN A 135 3.93 -39.24 2.10
C GLN A 135 2.55 -38.99 1.46
N VAL A 136 2.16 -37.73 1.31
CA VAL A 136 0.88 -37.36 0.67
C VAL A 136 0.84 -37.86 -0.77
N VAL A 137 1.91 -37.67 -1.55
CA VAL A 137 1.98 -38.17 -2.93
C VAL A 137 1.92 -39.70 -2.96
N LYS A 138 2.66 -40.39 -2.09
CA LYS A 138 2.64 -41.86 -1.99
C LYS A 138 1.23 -42.40 -1.69
N VAL A 139 0.50 -41.77 -0.78
CA VAL A 139 -0.89 -42.15 -0.47
C VAL A 139 -1.83 -41.82 -1.63
N LEU A 140 -1.61 -40.69 -2.32
CA LEU A 140 -2.39 -40.33 -3.50
C LEU A 140 -2.16 -41.29 -4.67
N GLU A 141 -0.93 -41.75 -4.91
CA GLU A 141 -0.59 -42.73 -5.96
C GLU A 141 -1.17 -44.12 -5.70
N GLY A 142 -1.26 -44.52 -4.42
CA GLY A 142 -1.80 -45.80 -4.00
C GLY A 142 -3.31 -45.96 -4.25
N ARG A 143 -3.79 -47.20 -4.16
CA ARG A 143 -5.24 -47.47 -4.08
C ARG A 143 -5.72 -47.18 -2.66
N LEU A 144 -6.61 -46.22 -2.51
CA LEU A 144 -7.21 -45.89 -1.22
C LEU A 144 -8.14 -47.03 -0.74
N PRO A 145 -8.10 -47.40 0.56
CA PRO A 145 -9.06 -48.33 1.16
C PRO A 145 -10.51 -47.84 1.03
N GLU A 146 -11.46 -48.78 0.98
CA GLU A 146 -12.90 -48.47 0.94
C GLU A 146 -13.30 -47.58 2.13
N GLY A 147 -13.91 -46.41 1.85
CA GLY A 147 -14.33 -45.43 2.86
C GLY A 147 -13.31 -44.31 3.14
N GLN A 148 -12.08 -44.41 2.64
CA GLN A 148 -11.10 -43.30 2.71
C GLN A 148 -11.21 -42.38 1.49
N SER A 149 -10.89 -41.10 1.71
CA SER A 149 -11.06 -40.07 0.69
C SER A 149 -9.81 -39.22 0.51
N ALA A 150 -9.42 -38.99 -0.75
CA ALA A 150 -8.33 -38.10 -1.13
C ALA A 150 -8.62 -36.61 -0.83
N LEU A 151 -9.86 -36.28 -0.45
CA LEU A 151 -10.32 -34.90 -0.22
C LEU A 151 -9.52 -34.13 0.84
N PHE A 152 -8.93 -34.84 1.81
CA PHE A 152 -8.17 -34.21 2.88
C PHE A 152 -6.70 -33.96 2.49
N LEU A 153 -6.25 -34.49 1.34
CA LEU A 153 -4.84 -34.53 0.96
C LEU A 153 -4.44 -33.42 -0.02
N LEU A 154 -5.30 -33.01 -0.97
CA LEU A 154 -4.96 -31.91 -1.89
C LEU A 154 -4.69 -30.58 -1.17
N PRO A 155 -5.49 -30.16 -0.15
CA PRO A 155 -5.18 -28.92 0.59
C PRO A 155 -3.83 -29.00 1.31
N VAL A 156 -3.44 -30.18 1.81
CA VAL A 156 -2.13 -30.41 2.42
C VAL A 156 -1.04 -30.24 1.37
N LEU A 157 -1.21 -30.87 0.20
CA LEU A 157 -0.27 -30.76 -0.90
C LEU A 157 -0.11 -29.31 -1.41
N ALA A 158 -1.22 -28.57 -1.50
CA ALA A 158 -1.19 -27.15 -1.84
C ALA A 158 -0.33 -26.34 -0.84
N ASN A 159 -0.49 -26.59 0.47
CA ASN A 159 0.32 -25.95 1.49
C ASN A 159 1.80 -26.36 1.43
N VAL A 160 2.11 -27.64 1.17
CA VAL A 160 3.48 -28.14 0.98
C VAL A 160 4.20 -27.34 -0.11
N ILE A 161 3.53 -27.14 -1.25
CA ILE A 161 4.11 -26.46 -2.41
C ILE A 161 4.26 -24.96 -2.16
N SER A 162 3.30 -24.33 -1.48
CA SER A 162 3.41 -22.93 -1.08
C SER A 162 4.56 -22.68 -0.09
N LEU A 163 4.89 -23.65 0.76
CA LEU A 163 5.97 -23.55 1.75
C LEU A 163 7.34 -23.97 1.18
N SER A 164 7.38 -24.97 0.30
CA SER A 164 8.62 -25.51 -0.28
C SER A 164 8.35 -26.08 -1.68
N PRO A 165 8.45 -25.25 -2.75
CA PRO A 165 8.23 -25.69 -4.14
C PRO A 165 9.18 -26.80 -4.61
N GLU A 166 10.36 -26.95 -4.01
CA GLU A 166 11.37 -27.97 -4.38
C GLU A 166 11.20 -29.29 -3.61
N SER A 167 10.08 -29.47 -2.89
CA SER A 167 9.87 -30.62 -2.00
C SER A 167 9.55 -31.94 -2.71
N LEU A 168 9.04 -31.89 -3.94
CA LEU A 168 8.63 -33.06 -4.70
C LEU A 168 9.64 -33.37 -5.82
N THR A 169 9.86 -34.65 -6.08
CA THR A 169 10.65 -35.09 -7.24
C THR A 169 9.86 -34.89 -8.54
N GLU A 170 10.56 -34.88 -9.68
CA GLU A 170 9.90 -34.74 -10.99
C GLU A 170 8.89 -35.87 -11.25
N GLU A 171 9.21 -37.12 -10.88
CA GLU A 171 8.31 -38.27 -11.01
C GLU A 171 7.02 -38.10 -10.18
N GLN A 172 7.16 -37.60 -8.95
CA GLN A 172 6.03 -37.30 -8.05
C GLN A 172 5.17 -36.17 -8.61
N ALA A 173 5.79 -35.12 -9.13
CA ALA A 173 5.09 -34.02 -9.78
C ALA A 173 4.33 -34.49 -11.04
N ASP A 174 4.92 -35.39 -11.83
CA ASP A 174 4.28 -35.97 -13.02
C ASP A 174 3.10 -36.88 -12.66
N ALA A 175 3.20 -37.65 -11.58
CA ALA A 175 2.10 -38.47 -11.09
C ALA A 175 0.90 -37.62 -10.63
N VAL A 176 1.15 -36.57 -9.86
CA VAL A 176 0.09 -35.64 -9.43
C VAL A 176 -0.48 -34.87 -10.62
N SER A 177 0.36 -34.42 -11.57
CA SER A 177 -0.10 -33.69 -12.76
C SER A 177 -1.07 -34.51 -13.60
N ARG A 178 -0.86 -35.83 -13.74
CA ARG A 178 -1.83 -36.74 -14.38
C ARG A 178 -3.16 -36.76 -13.64
N LYS A 179 -3.14 -36.94 -12.31
CA LYS A 179 -4.36 -36.97 -11.50
C LYS A 179 -5.13 -35.65 -11.54
N LEU A 180 -4.43 -34.51 -11.51
CA LEU A 180 -5.05 -33.20 -11.65
C LEU A 180 -5.75 -33.07 -13.01
N ALA A 181 -5.10 -33.48 -14.11
CA ALA A 181 -5.70 -33.46 -15.43
C ALA A 181 -6.96 -34.35 -15.50
N ASP A 182 -6.90 -35.55 -14.90
CA ASP A 182 -8.02 -36.47 -14.84
C ASP A 182 -9.18 -35.91 -14.04
N TRP A 183 -8.93 -35.34 -12.86
CA TRP A 183 -9.97 -34.74 -12.02
C TRP A 183 -10.61 -33.52 -12.69
N LEU A 184 -9.86 -32.71 -13.42
CA LEU A 184 -10.39 -31.56 -14.16
C LEU A 184 -11.31 -32.00 -15.31
N ARG A 185 -10.97 -33.09 -16.03
CA ARG A 185 -11.70 -33.48 -17.26
C ARG A 185 -12.80 -34.51 -17.02
N TYR A 186 -12.61 -35.48 -16.12
CA TYR A 186 -13.43 -36.68 -16.04
C TYR A 186 -14.32 -36.76 -14.78
N ALA A 187 -14.50 -35.65 -14.05
CA ALA A 187 -15.45 -35.59 -12.95
C ALA A 187 -16.90 -35.80 -13.43
N SER A 188 -17.68 -36.49 -12.61
CA SER A 188 -19.03 -36.96 -12.95
C SER A 188 -20.00 -35.80 -13.10
N THR A 189 -20.94 -35.92 -14.04
CA THR A 189 -21.99 -34.93 -14.30
C THR A 189 -23.33 -35.29 -13.65
N GLN A 190 -23.34 -36.35 -12.84
CA GLN A 190 -24.51 -36.80 -12.08
C GLN A 190 -24.32 -36.43 -10.61
N GLN A 191 -25.38 -36.03 -9.94
CA GLN A 191 -25.34 -35.72 -8.51
C GLN A 191 -25.10 -36.98 -7.68
N GLY A 192 -24.55 -36.79 -6.48
CA GLY A 192 -24.50 -37.85 -5.47
C GLY A 192 -25.89 -38.28 -5.03
N VAL A 193 -26.00 -39.52 -4.55
CA VAL A 193 -27.24 -40.01 -3.94
C VAL A 193 -27.44 -39.31 -2.60
N ALA A 194 -28.59 -38.69 -2.39
CA ALA A 194 -28.96 -38.11 -1.10
C ALA A 194 -28.96 -39.21 -0.02
N GLN A 195 -28.30 -38.97 1.11
CA GLN A 195 -28.43 -39.86 2.25
C GLN A 195 -29.90 -39.89 2.68
N PRO A 196 -30.50 -41.08 2.93
CA PRO A 196 -31.91 -41.17 3.29
C PRO A 196 -32.12 -40.45 4.62
N SER A 197 -32.83 -39.32 4.58
CA SER A 197 -33.40 -38.71 5.77
C SER A 197 -34.40 -39.68 6.37
N GLY A 198 -34.17 -40.10 7.62
CA GLY A 198 -34.91 -41.17 8.31
C GLY A 198 -36.38 -40.87 8.53
N GLY A 199 -37.20 -41.00 7.48
CA GLY A 199 -38.66 -41.01 7.54
C GLY A 199 -39.18 -42.44 7.37
N PHE A 200 -39.89 -42.94 8.38
CA PHE A 200 -40.37 -44.34 8.50
C PHE A 200 -41.38 -44.80 7.40
N PHE A 201 -41.71 -43.99 6.41
CA PHE A 201 -42.78 -44.29 5.43
C PHE A 201 -42.46 -44.02 3.94
N SER A 202 -41.20 -43.83 3.52
CA SER A 202 -40.86 -43.75 2.09
C SER A 202 -40.11 -44.99 1.61
N SER A 203 -40.81 -45.85 0.86
CA SER A 203 -40.21 -46.94 0.08
C SER A 203 -39.19 -46.38 -0.93
N PRO A 204 -37.97 -46.94 -1.05
CA PRO A 204 -36.92 -46.39 -1.89
C PRO A 204 -37.19 -46.77 -3.35
N ARG A 205 -37.92 -45.93 -4.07
CA ARG A 205 -37.75 -45.90 -5.54
C ARG A 205 -36.35 -45.34 -5.78
N THR A 206 -35.46 -46.14 -6.34
CA THR A 206 -34.17 -45.76 -6.92
C THR A 206 -34.39 -44.69 -7.99
N LYS A 207 -34.63 -43.44 -7.56
CA LYS A 207 -34.55 -42.28 -8.44
C LYS A 207 -33.12 -42.24 -8.93
N GLN A 208 -32.93 -42.33 -10.24
CA GLN A 208 -31.61 -42.09 -10.82
C GLN A 208 -31.10 -40.74 -10.32
N PRO A 209 -29.81 -40.64 -9.93
CA PRO A 209 -29.24 -39.39 -9.49
C PRO A 209 -29.50 -38.31 -10.55
N ALA A 210 -29.98 -37.15 -10.11
CA ALA A 210 -30.28 -36.06 -11.02
C ALA A 210 -28.97 -35.52 -11.64
N PRO A 211 -28.98 -35.03 -12.88
CA PRO A 211 -27.79 -34.39 -13.44
C PRO A 211 -27.45 -33.11 -12.67
N VAL A 212 -26.18 -32.73 -12.68
CA VAL A 212 -25.76 -31.39 -12.23
C VAL A 212 -26.23 -30.34 -13.23
N THR A 213 -26.56 -29.16 -12.72
CA THR A 213 -26.96 -28.02 -13.56
C THR A 213 -25.84 -27.00 -13.62
N GLU A 214 -25.95 -26.09 -14.56
CA GLU A 214 -25.15 -24.88 -14.72
C GLU A 214 -25.71 -23.77 -13.81
N VAL A 215 -24.98 -22.66 -13.68
CA VAL A 215 -25.43 -21.51 -12.86
C VAL A 215 -26.75 -20.87 -13.31
N ASP A 216 -27.15 -21.08 -14.57
CA ASP A 216 -28.41 -20.63 -15.17
C ASP A 216 -29.54 -21.69 -15.07
N GLY A 217 -29.26 -22.85 -14.47
CA GLY A 217 -30.20 -23.96 -14.33
C GLY A 217 -30.26 -24.89 -15.55
N ALA A 218 -29.50 -24.64 -16.61
CA ALA A 218 -29.38 -25.58 -17.73
C ALA A 218 -28.67 -26.86 -17.28
N ILE A 219 -28.94 -28.00 -17.90
CA ILE A 219 -28.22 -29.25 -17.61
C ILE A 219 -26.77 -29.10 -18.09
N ALA A 220 -25.79 -29.52 -17.26
CA ALA A 220 -24.39 -29.54 -17.67
C ALA A 220 -24.15 -30.67 -18.68
N THR A 221 -23.64 -30.34 -19.87
CA THR A 221 -23.59 -31.28 -21.02
C THR A 221 -22.18 -31.74 -21.41
N ASP A 222 -21.12 -31.04 -21.03
CA ASP A 222 -19.73 -31.37 -21.45
C ASP A 222 -19.00 -32.14 -20.33
N PHE A 223 -18.57 -31.44 -19.29
CA PHE A 223 -17.96 -32.01 -18.09
C PHE A 223 -18.24 -31.12 -16.88
N PHE A 224 -18.05 -31.67 -15.68
CA PHE A 224 -18.22 -30.97 -14.43
C PHE A 224 -17.15 -29.88 -14.23
N THR A 225 -17.58 -28.73 -13.73
CA THR A 225 -16.70 -27.62 -13.32
C THR A 225 -17.12 -27.09 -11.96
N VAL A 226 -16.29 -26.23 -11.37
CA VAL A 226 -16.59 -25.50 -10.11
C VAL A 226 -17.84 -24.62 -10.19
N LEU A 227 -18.32 -24.29 -11.40
CA LEU A 227 -19.58 -23.57 -11.61
C LEU A 227 -20.78 -24.50 -11.88
N SER A 228 -20.59 -25.81 -11.71
CA SER A 228 -21.68 -26.79 -11.76
C SER A 228 -22.39 -26.84 -10.41
N VAL A 229 -23.71 -26.66 -10.44
CA VAL A 229 -24.60 -26.61 -9.29
C VAL A 229 -25.25 -27.98 -9.06
N GLY A 230 -25.08 -28.52 -7.86
CA GLY A 230 -25.71 -29.76 -7.41
C GLY A 230 -26.12 -29.69 -5.95
N GLN A 231 -27.05 -30.55 -5.51
CA GLN A 231 -27.43 -30.63 -4.10
C GLN A 231 -26.46 -31.49 -3.28
N HIS A 232 -25.92 -32.54 -3.91
CA HIS A 232 -24.98 -33.46 -3.29
C HIS A 232 -23.85 -33.71 -4.27
N TYR A 233 -22.62 -33.38 -3.88
CA TYR A 233 -21.44 -33.58 -4.71
C TYR A 233 -20.78 -34.93 -4.42
N THR A 234 -20.38 -35.65 -5.47
CA THR A 234 -19.60 -36.88 -5.37
C THR A 234 -18.13 -36.57 -5.03
N GLN A 235 -17.36 -37.59 -4.64
CA GLN A 235 -15.96 -37.39 -4.25
C GLN A 235 -15.10 -36.82 -5.39
N ASP A 236 -15.28 -37.30 -6.61
CA ASP A 236 -14.60 -36.82 -7.81
C ASP A 236 -14.97 -35.37 -8.16
N GLN A 237 -16.22 -34.94 -7.91
CA GLN A 237 -16.64 -33.54 -8.07
C GLN A 237 -15.94 -32.62 -7.07
N TRP A 238 -15.80 -33.06 -5.82
CA TRP A 238 -15.02 -32.31 -4.83
C TRP A 238 -13.52 -32.26 -5.17
N LEU A 239 -12.95 -33.35 -5.69
CA LEU A 239 -11.56 -33.38 -6.15
C LEU A 239 -11.34 -32.45 -7.35
N ASN A 240 -12.31 -32.32 -8.25
CA ASN A 240 -12.28 -31.34 -9.34
C ASN A 240 -12.20 -29.90 -8.82
N VAL A 241 -13.05 -29.53 -7.86
CA VAL A 241 -13.04 -28.19 -7.24
C VAL A 241 -11.70 -27.91 -6.55
N GLN A 242 -11.17 -28.88 -5.79
CA GLN A 242 -9.87 -28.75 -5.12
C GLN A 242 -8.71 -28.68 -6.12
N ALA A 243 -8.75 -29.48 -7.18
CA ALA A 243 -7.76 -29.47 -8.25
C ALA A 243 -7.69 -28.09 -8.91
N PHE A 244 -8.83 -27.50 -9.27
CA PHE A 244 -8.89 -26.13 -9.80
C PHE A 244 -8.35 -25.10 -8.80
N SER A 245 -8.73 -25.21 -7.51
CA SER A 245 -8.28 -24.29 -6.46
C SER A 245 -6.77 -24.27 -6.24
N MET A 246 -6.05 -25.36 -6.53
CA MET A 246 -4.59 -25.42 -6.41
C MET A 246 -3.84 -25.29 -7.75
N LEU A 247 -4.56 -25.30 -8.87
CA LEU A 247 -4.01 -25.44 -10.23
C LEU A 247 -3.02 -24.33 -10.56
N ARG A 248 -3.32 -23.08 -10.23
CA ARG A 248 -2.43 -21.94 -10.44
C ARG A 248 -1.09 -22.12 -9.75
N ASN A 249 -1.12 -22.42 -8.45
CA ASN A 249 0.11 -22.62 -7.66
C ASN A 249 0.91 -23.82 -8.19
N TRP A 250 0.20 -24.90 -8.57
CA TRP A 250 0.83 -26.07 -9.17
C TRP A 250 1.53 -25.75 -10.50
N LEU A 251 0.86 -25.05 -11.41
CA LEU A 251 1.43 -24.66 -12.70
C LEU A 251 2.61 -23.72 -12.54
N LEU A 252 2.59 -22.79 -11.57
CA LEU A 252 3.73 -21.90 -11.30
C LEU A 252 4.96 -22.67 -10.82
N CYS A 253 4.78 -23.72 -10.01
CA CYS A 253 5.90 -24.49 -9.44
C CYS A 253 6.42 -25.58 -10.38
N TYR A 254 5.53 -26.27 -11.10
CA TYR A 254 5.88 -27.48 -11.86
C TYR A 254 5.46 -27.47 -13.35
N GLY A 255 4.87 -26.38 -13.84
CA GLY A 255 4.35 -26.29 -15.21
C GLY A 255 5.40 -25.91 -16.28
N GLY A 256 6.55 -25.36 -15.88
CA GLY A 256 7.64 -25.00 -16.78
C GLY A 256 8.51 -26.21 -17.18
N GLN A 257 9.07 -26.19 -18.39
CA GLN A 257 10.25 -27.00 -18.69
C GLN A 257 11.44 -26.40 -17.95
N GLU A 258 12.16 -27.19 -17.15
CA GLU A 258 13.47 -26.80 -16.63
C GLU A 258 14.47 -26.66 -17.80
N GLY A 259 14.43 -25.53 -18.47
CA GLY A 259 15.52 -25.08 -19.33
C GLY A 259 16.65 -24.57 -18.46
N LYS A 260 17.49 -25.47 -17.92
CA LYS A 260 18.90 -25.10 -17.73
C LYS A 260 19.36 -24.56 -19.08
N ALA A 261 19.74 -23.28 -19.13
CA ALA A 261 20.26 -22.67 -20.34
C ALA A 261 21.34 -23.60 -20.94
N PRO A 262 21.20 -24.08 -22.19
CA PRO A 262 22.28 -24.80 -22.82
C PRO A 262 23.48 -23.84 -22.89
N LYS A 263 24.63 -24.31 -22.41
CA LYS A 263 25.89 -23.59 -22.62
C LYS A 263 26.00 -23.22 -24.10
N PRO A 264 26.46 -22.01 -24.45
CA PRO A 264 26.58 -21.61 -25.85
C PRO A 264 27.66 -22.48 -26.49
N GLY A 265 27.25 -23.49 -27.27
CA GLY A 265 28.19 -24.44 -27.86
C GLY A 265 27.58 -25.50 -28.76
N ASP A 266 26.42 -26.07 -28.42
CA ASP A 266 25.89 -27.19 -29.20
C ASP A 266 24.76 -26.75 -30.13
N LYS A 267 25.12 -26.55 -31.40
CA LYS A 267 24.19 -26.37 -32.51
C LYS A 267 23.42 -27.69 -32.75
N PRO A 268 22.08 -27.72 -32.70
CA PRO A 268 21.34 -28.82 -33.26
C PRO A 268 21.22 -28.61 -34.77
N VAL A 269 21.73 -29.57 -35.53
CA VAL A 269 21.62 -29.66 -36.98
C VAL A 269 20.14 -29.75 -37.36
N VAL A 270 19.72 -28.78 -38.16
CA VAL A 270 18.46 -28.73 -38.89
C VAL A 270 18.30 -30.01 -39.71
N ASP A 271 17.19 -30.72 -39.54
CA ASP A 271 16.59 -31.37 -40.70
C ASP A 271 15.12 -30.99 -40.84
N ARG A 272 14.82 -30.58 -42.06
CA ARG A 272 13.72 -29.72 -42.47
C ARG A 272 12.84 -30.59 -43.35
N SER A 273 11.72 -31.07 -42.82
CA SER A 273 10.71 -31.70 -43.67
C SER A 273 9.36 -30.99 -43.50
N VAL A 274 9.09 -30.13 -44.47
CA VAL A 274 7.78 -29.56 -44.77
C VAL A 274 7.06 -30.58 -45.65
N THR A 275 5.94 -31.15 -45.16
CA THR A 275 4.73 -31.50 -45.93
C THR A 275 3.76 -32.30 -45.05
N SER A 276 2.55 -31.76 -44.86
CA SER A 276 1.27 -32.45 -45.11
C SER A 276 0.14 -31.91 -44.22
N MET A 277 -0.91 -31.40 -44.88
CA MET A 277 -2.18 -30.98 -44.29
C MET A 277 -3.10 -32.19 -44.08
N VAL A 278 -3.99 -32.08 -43.08
CA VAL A 278 -5.20 -32.88 -42.82
C VAL A 278 -4.99 -34.38 -42.56
N SER A 279 -5.20 -34.79 -41.32
CA SER A 279 -5.82 -36.09 -40.99
C SER A 279 -6.53 -36.01 -39.65
N THR A 280 -7.83 -36.26 -39.70
CA THR A 280 -8.68 -36.72 -38.60
C THR A 280 -8.20 -38.08 -38.09
N SER A 281 -8.57 -38.42 -36.85
CA SER A 281 -8.48 -39.73 -36.18
C SER A 281 -7.13 -40.14 -35.53
N SER A 282 -7.11 -39.99 -34.20
CA SER A 282 -6.63 -40.97 -33.21
C SER A 282 -5.40 -41.83 -33.52
N CYS A 283 -4.24 -41.37 -33.05
CA CYS A 283 -3.22 -42.22 -32.45
C CYS A 283 -2.54 -41.48 -31.29
N SER A 284 -2.72 -42.03 -30.09
CA SER A 284 -2.21 -41.57 -28.80
C SER A 284 -0.68 -41.60 -28.74
N ARG A 285 -0.02 -40.49 -29.07
CA ARG A 285 1.19 -40.13 -28.33
C ARG A 285 0.72 -39.45 -27.07
N LEU A 286 0.73 -40.16 -25.95
CA LEU A 286 0.41 -39.59 -24.64
C LEU A 286 1.33 -38.38 -24.45
N LEU A 287 0.74 -37.19 -24.41
CA LEU A 287 1.48 -35.98 -24.04
C LEU A 287 2.16 -36.22 -22.70
N PRO A 288 3.38 -35.69 -22.49
CA PRO A 288 3.98 -35.64 -21.16
C PRO A 288 2.96 -35.15 -20.10
N PRO A 289 2.97 -35.69 -18.87
CA PRO A 289 2.02 -35.32 -17.82
C PRO A 289 1.77 -33.82 -17.66
N LYS A 290 2.84 -33.02 -17.68
CA LYS A 290 2.78 -31.55 -17.58
C LYS A 290 2.12 -30.90 -18.80
N GLU A 291 2.38 -31.38 -20.00
CA GLU A 291 1.73 -30.92 -21.24
C GLU A 291 0.25 -31.30 -21.27
N HIS A 292 -0.08 -32.52 -20.85
CA HIS A 292 -1.46 -32.98 -20.73
C HIS A 292 -2.26 -32.16 -19.73
N LEU A 293 -1.67 -31.84 -18.57
CA LEU A 293 -2.29 -30.97 -17.58
C LEU A 293 -2.53 -29.56 -18.14
N ARG A 294 -1.58 -28.98 -18.88
CA ARG A 294 -1.76 -27.67 -19.54
C ARG A 294 -2.92 -27.68 -20.52
N ASP A 295 -3.04 -28.71 -21.35
CA ASP A 295 -4.15 -28.88 -22.28
C ASP A 295 -5.51 -28.93 -21.56
N LYS A 296 -5.63 -29.78 -20.53
CA LYS A 296 -6.90 -29.93 -19.77
C LYS A 296 -7.21 -28.74 -18.89
N ALA A 297 -6.21 -28.08 -18.31
CA ALA A 297 -6.35 -26.82 -17.60
C ALA A 297 -6.88 -25.71 -18.53
N PHE A 298 -6.36 -25.63 -19.76
CA PHE A 298 -6.79 -24.64 -20.74
C PHE A 298 -8.25 -24.87 -21.18
N GLU A 299 -8.62 -26.12 -21.50
CA GLU A 299 -10.01 -26.49 -21.82
C GLU A 299 -10.96 -26.18 -20.66
N TYR A 300 -10.56 -26.51 -19.43
CA TYR A 300 -11.32 -26.20 -18.22
C TYR A 300 -11.53 -24.69 -18.04
N CYS A 301 -10.48 -23.89 -18.18
CA CYS A 301 -10.57 -22.43 -18.08
C CYS A 301 -11.43 -21.83 -19.20
N GLN A 302 -11.37 -22.37 -20.43
CA GLN A 302 -12.24 -21.94 -21.52
C GLN A 302 -13.71 -22.20 -21.16
N ARG A 303 -14.03 -23.38 -20.63
CA ARG A 303 -15.39 -23.72 -20.20
C ARG A 303 -15.88 -22.77 -19.10
N LEU A 304 -15.03 -22.43 -18.13
CA LEU A 304 -15.36 -21.45 -17.09
C LEU A 304 -15.65 -20.06 -17.67
N VAL A 305 -14.87 -19.60 -18.64
CA VAL A 305 -15.12 -18.32 -19.32
C VAL A 305 -16.47 -18.33 -20.03
N GLU A 306 -16.83 -19.42 -20.71
CA GLU A 306 -18.14 -19.58 -21.34
C GLU A 306 -19.29 -19.58 -20.32
N GLN A 307 -19.15 -20.34 -19.24
CA GLN A 307 -20.11 -20.36 -18.12
C GLN A 307 -20.26 -18.98 -17.48
N SER A 308 -19.19 -18.20 -17.43
CA SER A 308 -19.17 -16.86 -16.86
C SER A 308 -19.98 -15.83 -17.67
N THR A 309 -20.33 -16.15 -18.91
CA THR A 309 -21.22 -15.30 -19.73
C THR A 309 -22.71 -15.57 -19.51
N ARG A 310 -23.06 -16.59 -18.73
CA ARG A 310 -24.44 -16.97 -18.43
C ARG A 310 -24.94 -16.22 -17.19
N ARG A 311 -26.25 -15.92 -17.16
CA ARG A 311 -26.85 -15.21 -16.03
C ARG A 311 -27.11 -16.18 -14.87
N PRO A 312 -26.49 -15.98 -13.69
CA PRO A 312 -26.70 -16.85 -12.54
C PRO A 312 -28.10 -16.68 -11.93
N LEU A 313 -28.68 -17.77 -11.41
CA LEU A 313 -29.98 -17.75 -10.73
C LEU A 313 -29.90 -17.19 -9.30
N LYS A 314 -28.80 -17.45 -8.59
CA LYS A 314 -28.55 -16.94 -7.24
C LYS A 314 -27.42 -15.92 -7.26
N LYS A 315 -27.47 -14.98 -6.31
CA LYS A 315 -26.42 -13.96 -6.14
C LYS A 315 -25.06 -14.60 -5.80
N ASP A 316 -25.05 -15.54 -4.86
CA ASP A 316 -23.82 -16.20 -4.39
C ASP A 316 -23.12 -16.95 -5.55
N ASP A 317 -23.89 -17.59 -6.42
CA ASP A 317 -23.37 -18.26 -7.63
C ASP A 317 -22.73 -17.24 -8.60
N GLY A 318 -23.27 -16.02 -8.68
CA GLY A 318 -22.70 -14.94 -9.48
C GLY A 318 -21.41 -14.35 -8.91
N ASP A 319 -21.28 -14.28 -7.58
CA ASP A 319 -20.04 -13.86 -6.94
C ASP A 319 -18.94 -14.92 -7.11
N LEU A 320 -19.31 -16.22 -7.00
CA LEU A 320 -18.40 -17.34 -7.30
C LEU A 320 -17.98 -17.36 -8.78
N GLN A 321 -18.91 -17.11 -9.70
CA GLN A 321 -18.65 -17.02 -11.14
C GLN A 321 -17.55 -15.98 -11.45
N LYS A 322 -17.62 -14.80 -10.85
CA LYS A 322 -16.61 -13.74 -11.02
C LYS A 322 -15.24 -14.12 -10.45
N ALA A 323 -15.22 -14.78 -9.30
CA ALA A 323 -13.97 -15.27 -8.70
C ALA A 323 -13.31 -16.35 -9.58
N CYS A 324 -14.11 -17.29 -10.10
CA CYS A 324 -13.64 -18.33 -11.02
C CYS A 324 -13.13 -17.72 -12.33
N LEU A 325 -13.76 -16.66 -12.83
CA LEU A 325 -13.31 -15.95 -14.02
C LEU A 325 -11.93 -15.31 -13.83
N ILE A 326 -11.70 -14.62 -12.72
CA ILE A 326 -10.39 -14.04 -12.38
C ILE A 326 -9.30 -15.12 -12.38
N GLU A 327 -9.59 -16.25 -11.72
CA GLU A 327 -8.64 -17.36 -11.60
C GLU A 327 -8.38 -18.04 -12.95
N ALA A 328 -9.43 -18.29 -13.73
CA ALA A 328 -9.33 -18.90 -15.06
C ALA A 328 -8.48 -18.06 -16.03
N VAL A 329 -8.68 -16.75 -16.08
CA VAL A 329 -7.88 -15.84 -16.92
C VAL A 329 -6.41 -15.83 -16.47
N THR A 330 -6.17 -15.85 -15.15
CA THR A 330 -4.81 -15.90 -14.60
C THR A 330 -4.10 -17.21 -14.93
N ILE A 331 -4.80 -18.34 -14.86
CA ILE A 331 -4.28 -19.65 -15.26
C ILE A 331 -3.98 -19.67 -16.76
N MET A 332 -4.87 -19.11 -17.60
CA MET A 332 -4.63 -18.99 -19.04
C MET A 332 -3.37 -18.16 -19.35
N ASP A 333 -3.12 -17.06 -18.64
CA ASP A 333 -1.88 -16.28 -18.76
C ASP A 333 -0.64 -17.12 -18.43
N ILE A 334 -0.67 -17.89 -17.34
CA ILE A 334 0.43 -18.78 -16.95
C ILE A 334 0.69 -19.84 -18.03
N ILE A 335 -0.36 -20.50 -18.53
CA ILE A 335 -0.24 -21.51 -19.59
C ILE A 335 0.36 -20.88 -20.85
N CYS A 336 -0.09 -19.69 -21.24
CA CYS A 336 0.41 -18.98 -22.42
C CYS A 336 1.86 -18.50 -22.27
N LYS A 337 2.32 -18.22 -21.05
CA LYS A 337 3.74 -17.93 -20.75
C LYS A 337 4.61 -19.18 -20.85
N GLN A 338 4.08 -20.34 -20.44
CA GLN A 338 4.78 -21.62 -20.52
C GLN A 338 4.81 -22.19 -21.93
N ASP A 339 3.77 -21.93 -22.73
CA ASP A 339 3.63 -22.42 -24.09
C ASP A 339 2.85 -21.42 -24.97
N SER A 340 3.58 -20.82 -25.91
CA SER A 340 3.05 -19.76 -26.77
C SER A 340 2.01 -20.25 -27.79
N SER A 341 1.87 -21.56 -28.00
CA SER A 341 0.87 -22.13 -28.93
C SER A 341 -0.57 -21.82 -28.52
N TYR A 342 -0.82 -21.62 -27.21
CA TYR A 342 -2.14 -21.30 -26.66
C TYR A 342 -2.55 -19.82 -26.83
N VAL A 343 -1.60 -18.93 -27.11
CA VAL A 343 -1.81 -17.46 -27.10
C VAL A 343 -2.91 -17.06 -28.07
N TYR A 344 -2.91 -17.54 -29.31
CA TYR A 344 -3.92 -17.15 -30.31
C TYR A 344 -5.34 -17.55 -29.91
N ARG A 345 -5.51 -18.73 -29.32
CA ARG A 345 -6.81 -19.21 -28.83
C ARG A 345 -7.28 -18.39 -27.63
N ALA A 346 -6.38 -18.11 -26.69
CA ALA A 346 -6.67 -17.29 -25.50
C ALA A 346 -7.02 -15.84 -25.86
N VAL A 347 -6.23 -15.20 -26.74
CA VAL A 347 -6.49 -13.83 -27.21
C VAL A 347 -7.87 -13.70 -27.84
N SER A 348 -8.26 -14.63 -28.71
CA SER A 348 -9.59 -14.62 -29.35
C SER A 348 -10.71 -14.70 -28.31
N LEU A 349 -10.59 -15.64 -27.36
CA LEU A 349 -11.55 -15.83 -26.27
C LEU A 349 -11.67 -14.58 -25.38
N LEU A 350 -10.53 -14.03 -24.94
CA LEU A 350 -10.49 -12.92 -23.99
C LEU A 350 -10.91 -11.60 -24.62
N LYS A 351 -10.72 -11.40 -25.94
CA LYS A 351 -11.30 -10.26 -26.65
C LYS A 351 -12.83 -10.28 -26.62
N ILE A 352 -13.43 -11.44 -26.87
CA ILE A 352 -14.89 -11.63 -26.84
C ILE A 352 -15.41 -11.47 -25.41
N LEU A 353 -14.68 -11.97 -24.42
CA LEU A 353 -15.04 -11.80 -23.02
C LEU A 353 -14.99 -10.33 -22.62
N HIS A 354 -13.89 -9.64 -22.92
CA HIS A 354 -13.70 -8.22 -22.58
C HIS A 354 -14.83 -7.35 -23.14
N SER A 355 -15.19 -7.52 -24.42
CA SER A 355 -16.27 -6.73 -25.05
C SER A 355 -17.64 -6.95 -24.42
N LYS A 356 -17.88 -8.11 -23.80
CA LYS A 356 -19.12 -8.41 -23.08
C LYS A 356 -19.16 -7.80 -21.68
N ILE A 357 -18.03 -7.80 -20.97
CA ILE A 357 -18.00 -7.44 -19.54
C ILE A 357 -17.51 -6.02 -19.26
N CYS A 358 -16.83 -5.34 -20.19
CA CYS A 358 -16.23 -4.02 -19.93
C CYS A 358 -17.27 -2.94 -19.56
N GLY A 359 -18.52 -3.06 -20.01
CA GLY A 359 -19.59 -2.12 -19.65
C GLY A 359 -20.19 -2.33 -18.26
N ASP A 360 -19.89 -3.45 -17.59
CA ASP A 360 -20.48 -3.80 -16.29
C ASP A 360 -19.46 -3.62 -15.17
N ALA A 361 -19.67 -2.58 -14.36
CA ALA A 361 -18.83 -2.23 -13.21
C ALA A 361 -18.67 -3.39 -12.21
N THR A 362 -19.60 -4.35 -12.17
CA THR A 362 -19.51 -5.50 -11.26
C THR A 362 -18.42 -6.50 -11.65
N TYR A 363 -17.88 -6.41 -12.88
CA TYR A 363 -16.75 -7.21 -13.37
C TYR A 363 -15.41 -6.48 -13.31
N ALA A 364 -15.32 -5.31 -12.68
CA ALA A 364 -14.10 -4.50 -12.65
C ALA A 364 -12.84 -5.26 -12.18
N ARG A 365 -12.97 -6.14 -11.18
CA ARG A 365 -11.85 -6.99 -10.72
C ARG A 365 -11.41 -8.01 -11.76
N ALA A 366 -12.32 -8.53 -12.58
CA ALA A 366 -12.01 -9.47 -13.67
C ALA A 366 -11.33 -8.79 -14.87
N LEU A 367 -11.47 -7.46 -15.02
CA LEU A 367 -10.77 -6.70 -16.06
C LEU A 367 -9.26 -6.60 -15.79
N LEU A 368 -8.82 -6.65 -14.53
CA LEU A 368 -7.40 -6.61 -14.16
C LEU A 368 -6.57 -7.78 -14.73
N PRO A 369 -6.92 -9.07 -14.50
CA PRO A 369 -6.18 -10.19 -15.08
C PRO A 369 -6.30 -10.25 -16.61
N ILE A 370 -7.40 -9.76 -17.20
CA ILE A 370 -7.52 -9.62 -18.67
C ILE A 370 -6.53 -8.59 -19.19
N ALA A 371 -6.44 -7.43 -18.54
CA ALA A 371 -5.46 -6.40 -18.87
C ALA A 371 -4.02 -6.93 -18.70
N GLN A 372 -3.74 -7.66 -17.62
CA GLN A 372 -2.44 -8.31 -17.40
C GLN A 372 -2.09 -9.29 -18.52
N PHE A 373 -3.05 -10.13 -18.93
CA PHE A 373 -2.85 -11.07 -20.04
C PHE A 373 -2.46 -10.33 -21.33
N PHE A 374 -3.18 -9.26 -21.66
CA PHE A 374 -2.89 -8.47 -22.84
C PHE A 374 -1.56 -7.71 -22.73
N LEU A 375 -1.15 -7.29 -21.54
CA LEU A 375 0.18 -6.72 -21.31
C LEU A 375 1.29 -7.73 -21.65
N ASN A 376 1.18 -8.94 -21.11
CA ASN A 376 2.19 -10.00 -21.26
C ASN A 376 2.30 -10.52 -22.70
N HIS A 377 1.19 -10.57 -23.43
CA HIS A 377 1.11 -11.18 -24.76
C HIS A 377 0.87 -10.18 -25.90
N SER A 378 0.96 -8.88 -25.61
CA SER A 378 0.73 -7.73 -26.51
C SER A 378 1.35 -7.88 -27.90
N LYS A 379 2.64 -8.26 -27.97
CA LYS A 379 3.40 -8.40 -29.22
C LYS A 379 2.83 -9.44 -30.19
N LEU A 380 2.17 -10.47 -29.67
CA LEU A 380 1.61 -11.58 -30.46
C LEU A 380 0.13 -11.38 -30.80
N ALA A 381 -0.55 -10.46 -30.09
CA ALA A 381 -2.01 -10.39 -30.05
C ALA A 381 -2.65 -9.34 -30.97
N ALA A 382 -1.86 -8.39 -31.52
CA ALA A 382 -2.32 -7.29 -32.39
C ALA A 382 -3.64 -6.66 -31.90
N VAL A 383 -3.72 -6.36 -30.60
CA VAL A 383 -4.90 -5.74 -29.97
C VAL A 383 -4.67 -4.25 -29.86
N ASP A 384 -5.74 -3.46 -30.03
CA ASP A 384 -5.75 -2.06 -29.59
C ASP A 384 -5.79 -2.03 -28.04
N LEU A 385 -4.58 -2.03 -27.46
CA LEU A 385 -4.37 -2.03 -26.01
C LEU A 385 -4.77 -0.69 -25.39
N ASP A 386 -4.67 0.41 -26.15
CA ASP A 386 -4.90 1.75 -25.65
C ASP A 386 -6.36 1.96 -25.26
N ALA A 387 -7.30 1.37 -26.01
CA ALA A 387 -8.72 1.39 -25.66
C ALA A 387 -9.01 0.67 -24.33
N ILE A 388 -8.38 -0.50 -24.10
CA ILE A 388 -8.55 -1.30 -22.89
C ILE A 388 -7.99 -0.54 -21.68
N TYR A 389 -6.75 -0.05 -21.78
CA TYR A 389 -6.11 0.69 -20.69
C TYR A 389 -6.78 2.04 -20.45
N LYS A 390 -7.24 2.73 -21.50
CA LYS A 390 -8.02 3.96 -21.35
C LYS A 390 -9.24 3.71 -20.46
N HIS A 391 -10.07 2.72 -20.79
CA HIS A 391 -11.23 2.38 -19.98
C HIS A 391 -10.85 1.97 -18.54
N LEU A 392 -9.83 1.11 -18.42
CA LEU A 392 -9.33 0.61 -17.13
C LEU A 392 -8.87 1.74 -16.20
N PHE A 393 -8.12 2.72 -16.72
CA PHE A 393 -7.54 3.81 -15.93
C PHE A 393 -8.46 5.03 -15.79
N THR A 394 -9.49 5.19 -16.63
CA THR A 394 -10.43 6.32 -16.53
C THR A 394 -11.72 5.98 -15.80
N ASP A 395 -12.46 4.97 -16.27
CA ASP A 395 -13.86 4.82 -15.89
C ASP A 395 -13.99 4.05 -14.58
N ILE A 396 -13.18 3.00 -14.41
CA ILE A 396 -13.20 2.13 -13.23
C ILE A 396 -12.85 2.91 -11.96
N PRO A 397 -11.70 3.63 -11.86
CA PRO A 397 -11.37 4.33 -10.62
C PRO A 397 -12.34 5.49 -10.37
N ALA A 398 -12.86 6.14 -11.41
CA ALA A 398 -13.79 7.25 -11.26
C ALA A 398 -15.14 6.83 -10.64
N GLN A 399 -15.57 5.58 -10.87
CA GLN A 399 -16.85 5.06 -10.37
C GLN A 399 -16.69 4.22 -9.11
N LEU A 400 -15.61 3.43 -9.01
CA LEU A 400 -15.44 2.38 -8.02
C LEU A 400 -14.29 2.66 -7.03
N PHE A 401 -13.84 3.90 -6.91
CA PHE A 401 -12.84 4.29 -5.90
C PHE A 401 -13.22 3.89 -4.48
N HIS A 402 -14.50 3.72 -4.19
CA HIS A 402 -15.02 3.38 -2.87
C HIS A 402 -14.94 1.90 -2.51
N ASN A 403 -14.54 1.03 -3.43
CA ASN A 403 -14.36 -0.39 -3.19
C ASN A 403 -12.92 -0.69 -2.73
N PRO A 404 -12.69 -1.06 -1.45
CA PRO A 404 -11.34 -1.21 -0.91
C PRO A 404 -10.56 -2.38 -1.52
N SER A 405 -11.24 -3.49 -1.82
CA SER A 405 -10.58 -4.67 -2.42
C SER A 405 -10.11 -4.38 -3.84
N LEU A 406 -10.95 -3.70 -4.64
CA LEU A 406 -10.57 -3.28 -5.98
C LEU A 406 -9.43 -2.26 -5.92
N ALA A 407 -9.52 -1.27 -5.03
CA ALA A 407 -8.49 -0.26 -4.88
C ALA A 407 -7.11 -0.88 -4.60
N PHE A 408 -7.04 -1.83 -3.66
CA PHE A 408 -5.80 -2.54 -3.35
C PHE A 408 -5.26 -3.33 -4.55
N GLU A 409 -6.12 -4.14 -5.20
CA GLU A 409 -5.72 -4.94 -6.36
C GLU A 409 -5.28 -4.09 -7.55
N PHE A 410 -5.96 -2.96 -7.78
CA PHE A 410 -5.65 -2.04 -8.87
C PHE A 410 -4.27 -1.38 -8.66
N ILE A 411 -3.99 -0.92 -7.43
CA ILE A 411 -2.71 -0.32 -7.10
C ILE A 411 -1.58 -1.36 -7.15
N GLN A 412 -1.82 -2.58 -6.68
CA GLN A 412 -0.89 -3.70 -6.85
C GLN A 412 -0.62 -4.01 -8.34
N PHE A 413 -1.66 -4.03 -9.17
CA PHE A 413 -1.51 -4.18 -10.63
C PHE A 413 -0.64 -3.07 -11.23
N CYS A 414 -0.85 -1.81 -10.82
CA CYS A 414 -0.02 -0.70 -11.28
C CYS A 414 1.43 -0.83 -10.84
N LYS A 415 1.66 -1.14 -9.55
CA LYS A 415 2.98 -1.32 -8.93
C LYS A 415 3.77 -2.45 -9.60
N ASN A 416 3.14 -3.61 -9.80
CA ASN A 416 3.80 -4.78 -10.39
C ASN A 416 4.20 -4.57 -11.86
N ASN A 417 3.59 -3.61 -12.55
CA ASN A 417 3.82 -3.34 -13.97
C ASN A 417 4.34 -1.92 -14.23
N SER A 418 4.83 -1.21 -13.21
CA SER A 418 5.11 0.22 -13.26
C SER A 418 6.17 0.60 -14.30
N GLN A 419 7.23 -0.21 -14.43
CA GLN A 419 8.28 -0.05 -15.44
C GLN A 419 7.72 -0.19 -16.86
N LEU A 420 6.95 -1.27 -17.10
CA LEU A 420 6.34 -1.51 -18.41
C LEU A 420 5.39 -0.38 -18.79
N PHE A 421 4.55 0.10 -17.87
CA PHE A 421 3.63 1.20 -18.14
C PHE A 421 4.36 2.50 -18.44
N THR A 422 5.46 2.77 -17.73
CA THR A 422 6.29 3.95 -17.97
C THR A 422 6.85 3.96 -19.40
N ASP A 423 7.30 2.80 -19.89
CA ASP A 423 7.91 2.69 -21.22
C ASP A 423 6.88 2.66 -22.36
N THR A 424 5.67 2.15 -22.09
CA THR A 424 4.71 1.80 -23.15
C THR A 424 3.47 2.69 -23.20
N SER A 425 3.10 3.38 -22.11
CA SER A 425 1.80 4.04 -22.04
C SER A 425 1.83 5.39 -21.34
N THR A 426 1.65 6.46 -22.12
CA THR A 426 1.41 7.82 -21.59
C THR A 426 0.10 7.91 -20.79
N ILE A 427 -0.85 7.00 -21.05
CA ILE A 427 -2.15 6.92 -20.36
C ILE A 427 -1.95 6.67 -18.87
N PHE A 428 -0.98 5.83 -18.50
CA PHE A 428 -0.72 5.50 -17.10
C PHE A 428 -0.34 6.74 -16.28
N ARG A 429 0.69 7.47 -16.72
CA ARG A 429 1.09 8.73 -16.04
C ARG A 429 -0.06 9.74 -16.03
N GLN A 430 -0.72 9.95 -17.16
CA GLN A 430 -1.85 10.88 -17.25
C GLN A 430 -3.04 10.49 -16.36
N SER A 431 -3.14 9.23 -15.92
CA SER A 431 -4.24 8.74 -15.08
C SER A 431 -4.03 8.95 -13.58
N PHE A 432 -2.93 9.58 -13.15
CA PHE A 432 -2.64 9.78 -11.73
C PHE A 432 -3.83 10.37 -10.94
N PRO A 433 -4.65 11.33 -11.42
CA PRO A 433 -5.75 11.87 -10.61
C PRO A 433 -6.71 10.79 -10.14
N ASN A 434 -6.98 9.80 -10.97
CA ASN A 434 -7.83 8.67 -10.65
C ASN A 434 -7.18 7.67 -9.68
N LEU A 435 -5.87 7.44 -9.80
CA LEU A 435 -5.13 6.63 -8.83
C LEU A 435 -5.19 7.29 -7.45
N PHE A 436 -4.98 8.60 -7.38
CA PHE A 436 -5.10 9.37 -6.14
C PHE A 436 -6.51 9.33 -5.53
N LYS A 437 -7.59 9.08 -6.30
CA LYS A 437 -8.93 8.83 -5.72
C LYS A 437 -8.98 7.56 -4.89
N PHE A 438 -8.30 6.49 -5.33
CA PHE A 438 -8.19 5.27 -4.52
C PHE A 438 -7.49 5.54 -3.20
N LEU A 439 -6.37 6.27 -3.23
CA LEU A 439 -5.64 6.67 -2.03
C LEU A 439 -6.50 7.56 -1.12
N ALA A 440 -7.10 8.62 -1.68
CA ALA A 440 -7.93 9.58 -0.96
C ALA A 440 -9.08 8.90 -0.22
N TRP A 441 -9.72 7.92 -0.86
CA TRP A 441 -10.85 7.22 -0.25
C TRP A 441 -10.44 6.09 0.69
N ASN A 442 -9.39 5.33 0.39
CA ASN A 442 -9.03 4.09 1.10
C ASN A 442 -7.73 4.19 1.92
N SER A 443 -7.29 5.40 2.26
CA SER A 443 -6.27 5.64 3.28
C SER A 443 -6.74 5.16 4.67
N PRO A 444 -5.84 4.69 5.58
CA PRO A 444 -4.39 4.47 5.43
C PRO A 444 -3.90 3.14 4.80
N PRO A 445 -4.70 2.07 4.60
CA PRO A 445 -4.19 0.79 4.08
C PRO A 445 -3.40 0.83 2.78
N LEU A 446 -3.58 1.84 1.93
CA LEU A 446 -2.90 1.95 0.63
C LEU A 446 -1.56 2.70 0.66
N ILE A 447 -1.14 3.29 1.78
CA ILE A 447 0.04 4.16 1.84
C ILE A 447 1.31 3.41 1.42
N SER A 448 1.52 2.20 1.94
CA SER A 448 2.70 1.38 1.61
C SER A 448 2.83 1.16 0.11
N GLU A 449 1.71 0.86 -0.55
CA GLU A 449 1.71 0.56 -1.98
C GLU A 449 1.84 1.82 -2.82
N PHE A 450 1.32 2.95 -2.34
CA PHE A 450 1.48 4.25 -2.99
C PHE A 450 2.88 4.83 -2.86
N VAL A 451 3.58 4.56 -1.76
CA VAL A 451 5.00 4.94 -1.60
C VAL A 451 5.86 4.29 -2.70
N ASP A 452 5.57 3.05 -3.06
CA ASP A 452 6.28 2.36 -4.14
C ASP A 452 5.81 2.81 -5.54
N LEU A 453 4.55 3.25 -5.68
CA LEU A 453 3.96 3.63 -6.96
C LEU A 453 4.28 5.08 -7.38
N LEU A 454 4.28 6.02 -6.43
CA LEU A 454 4.42 7.46 -6.67
C LEU A 454 5.64 7.82 -7.55
N PRO A 455 6.84 7.24 -7.37
CA PRO A 455 7.99 7.56 -8.20
C PRO A 455 7.76 7.34 -9.71
N PHE A 456 6.94 6.36 -10.09
CA PHE A 456 6.66 6.04 -11.50
C PHE A 456 5.64 6.99 -12.14
N LEU A 457 4.88 7.72 -11.32
CA LEU A 457 3.93 8.73 -11.76
C LEU A 457 4.60 10.10 -11.95
N LEU A 458 5.81 10.29 -11.43
CA LEU A 458 6.53 11.56 -11.43
C LEU A 458 7.45 11.69 -12.65
N ASP A 459 7.30 12.81 -13.35
CA ASP A 459 8.26 13.35 -14.31
C ASP A 459 8.15 14.88 -14.33
N ALA A 460 8.95 15.53 -15.18
CA ALA A 460 8.93 16.99 -15.30
C ALA A 460 7.56 17.54 -15.75
N GLY A 461 6.74 16.76 -16.47
CA GLY A 461 5.42 17.18 -16.94
C GLY A 461 4.32 17.06 -15.88
N THR A 462 4.44 16.10 -14.96
CA THR A 462 3.40 15.76 -13.98
C THR A 462 3.69 16.26 -12.57
N ALA A 463 4.95 16.58 -12.24
CA ALA A 463 5.37 16.96 -10.89
C ALA A 463 4.55 18.10 -10.28
N ILE A 464 4.24 19.15 -11.05
CA ILE A 464 3.48 20.31 -10.57
C ILE A 464 2.04 19.93 -10.23
N GLU A 465 1.35 19.21 -11.13
CA GLU A 465 -0.02 18.79 -10.86
C GLU A 465 -0.10 17.82 -9.68
N ILE A 466 0.87 16.90 -9.55
CA ILE A 466 0.93 15.97 -8.42
C ILE A 466 1.22 16.71 -7.11
N PHE A 467 2.08 17.73 -7.10
CA PHE A 467 2.31 18.58 -5.94
C PHE A 467 1.02 19.24 -5.46
N HIS A 468 0.25 19.85 -6.37
CA HIS A 468 -1.05 20.42 -6.04
C HIS A 468 -2.03 19.37 -5.51
N LEU A 469 -2.10 18.22 -6.15
CA LEU A 469 -3.01 17.14 -5.77
C LEU A 469 -2.68 16.54 -4.40
N LEU A 470 -1.40 16.42 -4.04
CA LEU A 470 -0.96 15.98 -2.71
C LEU A 470 -1.46 16.95 -1.63
N LEU A 471 -1.32 18.27 -1.86
CA LEU A 471 -1.79 19.29 -0.93
C LEU A 471 -3.33 19.36 -0.84
N ASP A 472 -4.02 19.11 -1.94
CA ASP A 472 -5.50 19.11 -2.01
C ASP A 472 -6.12 17.73 -1.74
N LEU A 473 -5.33 16.70 -1.37
CA LEU A 473 -5.82 15.33 -1.15
C LEU A 473 -6.98 15.23 -0.11
N PRO A 474 -6.94 15.97 1.01
CA PRO A 474 -8.08 16.01 1.94
C PRO A 474 -9.33 16.66 1.32
N CYS A 475 -9.14 17.72 0.52
CA CYS A 475 -10.21 18.38 -0.22
C CYS A 475 -10.81 17.46 -1.30
N LEU A 476 -9.97 16.69 -2.01
CA LEU A 476 -10.40 15.64 -2.94
C LEU A 476 -11.27 14.61 -2.22
N THR A 477 -10.85 14.17 -1.04
CA THR A 477 -11.60 13.20 -0.22
C THR A 477 -13.00 13.72 0.14
N ALA A 478 -13.11 14.99 0.53
CA ALA A 478 -14.38 15.65 0.78
C ALA A 478 -15.25 15.74 -0.49
N ALA A 479 -14.65 16.07 -1.64
CA ALA A 479 -15.36 16.14 -2.92
C ALA A 479 -15.87 14.76 -3.39
N LEU A 480 -15.10 13.68 -3.17
CA LEU A 480 -15.51 12.31 -3.46
C LEU A 480 -16.71 11.88 -2.61
N ASP A 481 -16.77 12.31 -1.34
CA ASP A 481 -17.90 12.03 -0.45
C ASP A 481 -19.18 12.71 -0.97
N ILE A 482 -19.07 13.97 -1.41
CA ILE A 482 -20.16 14.68 -2.07
C ILE A 482 -20.57 13.99 -3.39
N GLN A 483 -19.61 13.51 -4.19
CA GLN A 483 -19.89 12.78 -5.43
C GLN A 483 -20.72 11.51 -5.18
N LEU A 484 -20.36 10.71 -4.17
CA LEU A 484 -21.10 9.48 -3.83
C LEU A 484 -22.50 9.77 -3.30
N ARG A 485 -22.62 10.73 -2.38
CA ARG A 485 -23.93 11.16 -1.86
C ARG A 485 -24.82 11.70 -2.98
N ALA A 486 -24.24 12.46 -3.92
CA ALA A 486 -24.96 12.98 -5.08
C ALA A 486 -25.45 11.87 -6.02
N ALA A 487 -24.68 10.80 -6.19
CA ALA A 487 -25.04 9.65 -7.00
C ALA A 487 -26.16 8.79 -6.37
N ALA A 488 -26.22 8.74 -5.04
CA ALA A 488 -27.23 7.97 -4.30
C ALA A 488 -28.62 8.63 -4.24
N LEU A 489 -28.74 9.92 -4.57
CA LEU A 489 -30.01 10.66 -4.50
C LEU A 489 -31.01 10.23 -5.59
N PRO A 490 -32.31 10.07 -5.26
CA PRO A 490 -33.37 9.79 -6.24
C PRO A 490 -33.45 10.84 -7.34
N ASN A 491 -33.85 10.44 -8.56
CA ASN A 491 -33.96 11.36 -9.69
C ASN A 491 -34.95 12.52 -9.47
N SER A 492 -35.93 12.36 -8.57
CA SER A 492 -36.90 13.41 -8.18
C SER A 492 -36.26 14.57 -7.40
N GLU A 493 -35.16 14.32 -6.68
CA GLU A 493 -34.43 15.32 -5.88
C GLU A 493 -33.24 15.92 -6.64
N LYS A 494 -33.11 15.59 -7.93
CA LYS A 494 -32.13 16.18 -8.86
C LYS A 494 -32.68 17.44 -9.56
N ALA A 495 -33.84 17.96 -9.14
CA ALA A 495 -34.47 19.14 -9.70
C ALA A 495 -33.52 20.35 -9.71
N THR A 496 -33.60 21.14 -10.79
CA THR A 496 -32.74 22.28 -11.08
C THR A 496 -32.84 23.36 -10.02
N SER A 497 -31.76 23.55 -9.26
CA SER A 497 -31.58 24.73 -8.40
C SER A 497 -31.55 26.00 -9.25
N ASP A 498 -32.22 27.06 -8.78
CA ASP A 498 -32.16 28.38 -9.40
C ASP A 498 -30.71 28.88 -9.43
N PRO A 499 -30.10 29.14 -10.61
CA PRO A 499 -28.70 29.56 -10.72
C PRO A 499 -28.42 30.93 -10.09
N ALA A 500 -29.44 31.70 -9.71
CA ALA A 500 -29.29 33.00 -9.06
C ALA A 500 -29.06 32.91 -7.54
N VAL A 501 -29.35 31.77 -6.89
CA VAL A 501 -29.28 31.62 -5.43
C VAL A 501 -28.02 30.88 -5.01
N LYS A 502 -27.25 31.46 -4.07
CA LYS A 502 -26.04 30.81 -3.54
C LYS A 502 -26.41 29.49 -2.84
N PRO A 503 -25.74 28.37 -3.15
CA PRO A 503 -26.09 27.06 -2.58
C PRO A 503 -25.86 27.05 -1.07
N ALA A 504 -26.81 26.47 -0.33
CA ALA A 504 -26.76 26.37 1.14
C ALA A 504 -25.98 25.13 1.59
N THR A 505 -25.96 24.08 0.77
CA THR A 505 -25.28 22.81 1.06
C THR A 505 -24.23 22.47 0.02
N CYS A 506 -23.23 21.66 0.39
CA CYS A 506 -22.21 21.17 -0.55
C CYS A 506 -22.82 20.33 -1.69
N LEU A 507 -23.95 19.65 -1.44
CA LEU A 507 -24.65 18.85 -2.45
C LEU A 507 -25.36 19.70 -3.50
N GLU A 508 -25.99 20.81 -3.10
CA GLU A 508 -26.53 21.80 -4.03
C GLU A 508 -25.41 22.44 -4.84
N ALA A 509 -24.32 22.82 -4.17
CA ALA A 509 -23.16 23.43 -4.80
C ALA A 509 -22.51 22.52 -5.85
N PHE A 510 -22.49 21.20 -5.62
CA PHE A 510 -21.99 20.22 -6.60
C PHE A 510 -22.70 20.30 -7.96
N ARG A 511 -23.98 20.69 -7.97
CA ARG A 511 -24.80 20.85 -9.18
C ARG A 511 -24.80 22.29 -9.69
N HIS A 512 -24.35 23.24 -8.87
CA HIS A 512 -24.43 24.67 -9.14
C HIS A 512 -23.38 25.12 -10.17
N PRO A 513 -23.73 25.93 -11.19
CA PRO A 513 -22.81 26.38 -12.23
C PRO A 513 -21.52 27.02 -11.70
N LEU A 514 -21.61 27.81 -10.61
CA LEU A 514 -20.45 28.47 -9.97
C LEU A 514 -19.35 27.51 -9.49
N TYR A 515 -19.68 26.29 -9.05
CA TYR A 515 -18.70 25.33 -8.53
C TYR A 515 -18.46 24.16 -9.48
N ARG A 516 -19.23 24.06 -10.57
CA ARG A 516 -19.16 22.91 -11.48
C ARG A 516 -17.77 22.69 -12.06
N THR A 517 -17.12 23.76 -12.52
CA THR A 517 -15.77 23.69 -13.12
C THR A 517 -14.71 23.29 -12.09
N THR A 518 -14.78 23.82 -10.87
CA THR A 518 -13.83 23.48 -9.80
C THR A 518 -14.01 22.05 -9.29
N PHE A 519 -15.24 21.56 -9.17
CA PHE A 519 -15.51 20.14 -8.91
C PHE A 519 -15.03 19.23 -10.05
N GLN A 520 -15.27 19.61 -11.31
CA GLN A 520 -14.80 18.85 -12.48
C GLN A 520 -13.28 18.76 -12.52
N TYR A 521 -12.58 19.86 -12.22
CA TYR A 521 -11.12 19.87 -12.13
C TYR A 521 -10.61 18.95 -11.01
N LEU A 522 -11.18 19.06 -9.80
CA LEU A 522 -10.73 18.24 -8.66
C LEU A 522 -11.03 16.75 -8.87
N LEU A 523 -12.19 16.43 -9.46
CA LEU A 523 -12.64 15.05 -9.73
C LEU A 523 -12.26 14.55 -11.13
N ARG A 524 -11.34 15.22 -11.83
CA ARG A 524 -10.91 14.84 -13.18
C ARG A 524 -10.38 13.41 -13.24
N THR A 525 -10.47 12.80 -14.41
CA THR A 525 -10.01 11.42 -14.66
C THR A 525 -8.60 11.35 -15.20
N ARG A 526 -8.08 12.47 -15.72
CA ARG A 526 -6.76 12.60 -16.35
C ARG A 526 -6.10 13.92 -15.99
N SER A 527 -4.78 13.98 -16.13
CA SER A 527 -3.99 15.21 -16.11
C SER A 527 -4.63 16.25 -17.01
N ALA A 528 -4.75 17.48 -16.54
CA ALA A 528 -5.44 18.56 -17.26
C ALA A 528 -4.55 19.80 -17.29
N HIS A 529 -3.83 19.99 -18.40
CA HIS A 529 -2.98 21.15 -18.61
C HIS A 529 -3.76 22.39 -19.07
N GLU A 530 -4.92 22.23 -19.74
CA GLU A 530 -5.63 23.33 -20.40
C GLU A 530 -6.85 23.87 -19.63
N ASP A 531 -7.44 23.08 -18.71
CA ASP A 531 -8.71 23.40 -18.02
C ASP A 531 -8.55 23.67 -16.51
N THR A 532 -7.45 24.30 -16.09
CA THR A 532 -7.21 24.60 -14.67
C THR A 532 -8.03 25.82 -14.23
N PRO A 533 -8.91 25.71 -13.21
CA PRO A 533 -9.70 26.85 -12.73
C PRO A 533 -8.80 27.89 -12.07
N GLU A 534 -9.16 29.18 -12.20
CA GLU A 534 -8.41 30.30 -11.62
C GLU A 534 -8.17 30.17 -10.11
N SER A 535 -9.12 29.57 -9.38
CA SER A 535 -8.98 29.35 -7.94
C SER A 535 -9.86 28.22 -7.41
N LEU A 536 -9.28 27.39 -6.54
CA LEU A 536 -10.00 26.39 -5.74
C LEU A 536 -10.38 26.88 -4.34
N ILE A 537 -10.07 28.13 -3.98
CA ILE A 537 -10.36 28.69 -2.65
C ILE A 537 -11.86 28.64 -2.33
N PRO A 538 -12.79 29.07 -3.22
CA PRO A 538 -14.21 29.01 -2.91
C PRO A 538 -14.71 27.58 -2.67
N LEU A 539 -14.16 26.61 -3.40
CA LEU A 539 -14.49 25.20 -3.25
C LEU A 539 -13.99 24.65 -1.91
N ARG A 540 -12.74 24.96 -1.52
CA ARG A 540 -12.18 24.55 -0.22
C ARG A 540 -12.98 25.11 0.96
N GLN A 541 -13.37 26.38 0.89
CA GLN A 541 -14.21 27.00 1.93
C GLN A 541 -15.57 26.33 2.05
N LEU A 542 -16.23 26.07 0.90
CA LEU A 542 -17.50 25.34 0.85
C LEU A 542 -17.37 23.93 1.46
N LEU A 543 -16.34 23.19 1.06
CA LEU A 543 -16.10 21.83 1.54
C LEU A 543 -15.58 21.79 2.99
N GLY A 544 -15.20 22.93 3.59
CA GLY A 544 -14.65 22.99 4.95
C GLY A 544 -15.57 22.40 6.03
N SER A 545 -16.88 22.34 5.78
CA SER A 545 -17.84 21.64 6.65
C SER A 545 -17.56 20.14 6.82
N LEU A 546 -16.82 19.52 5.88
CA LEU A 546 -16.43 18.11 5.90
C LEU A 546 -15.03 17.87 6.48
N ALA A 547 -14.30 18.91 6.89
CA ALA A 547 -12.92 18.81 7.35
C ALA A 547 -12.76 17.91 8.59
N GLY A 548 -13.76 17.87 9.46
CA GLY A 548 -13.79 17.00 10.64
C GLY A 548 -14.24 15.56 10.37
N SER A 549 -14.55 15.20 9.12
CA SER A 549 -14.99 13.83 8.83
C SER A 549 -13.82 12.84 9.00
N PRO A 550 -14.03 11.65 9.62
CA PRO A 550 -12.94 10.73 9.93
C PRO A 550 -12.09 10.34 8.72
N ARG A 551 -12.72 10.16 7.55
CA ARG A 551 -12.03 9.80 6.31
C ARG A 551 -11.12 10.94 5.80
N VAL A 552 -11.59 12.18 5.88
CA VAL A 552 -10.80 13.36 5.45
C VAL A 552 -9.60 13.56 6.38
N VAL A 553 -9.79 13.41 7.70
CA VAL A 553 -8.70 13.49 8.67
C VAL A 553 -7.67 12.38 8.45
N GLN A 554 -8.10 11.11 8.31
CA GLN A 554 -7.21 9.98 8.03
C GLN A 554 -6.47 10.11 6.69
N CYS A 555 -7.09 10.72 5.68
CA CYS A 555 -6.43 11.01 4.43
C CYS A 555 -5.36 12.10 4.58
N ALA A 556 -5.66 13.16 5.35
CA ALA A 556 -4.73 14.25 5.62
C ALA A 556 -3.44 13.78 6.32
N GLU A 557 -3.53 12.80 7.23
CA GLU A 557 -2.37 12.20 7.90
C GLU A 557 -1.37 11.53 6.94
N THR A 558 -1.76 11.20 5.71
CA THR A 558 -0.88 10.56 4.71
C THR A 558 -0.03 11.52 3.90
N VAL A 559 -0.50 12.76 3.78
CA VAL A 559 0.07 13.76 2.90
C VAL A 559 1.53 14.10 3.27
N PRO A 560 1.91 14.29 4.55
CA PRO A 560 3.29 14.60 4.91
C PRO A 560 4.30 13.55 4.40
N VAL A 561 3.98 12.26 4.56
CA VAL A 561 4.83 11.14 4.12
C VAL A 561 5.02 11.15 2.61
N LEU A 562 3.94 11.38 1.85
CA LEU A 562 3.99 11.40 0.40
C LEU A 562 4.62 12.68 -0.15
N LEU A 563 4.49 13.82 0.53
CA LEU A 563 5.19 15.06 0.18
C LEU A 563 6.70 14.94 0.38
N GLU A 564 7.16 14.33 1.47
CA GLU A 564 8.59 14.07 1.67
C GLU A 564 9.16 13.16 0.57
N LEU A 565 8.43 12.10 0.21
CA LEU A 565 8.80 11.23 -0.90
C LEU A 565 8.81 11.98 -2.24
N PHE A 566 7.78 12.80 -2.50
CA PHE A 566 7.67 13.62 -3.70
C PHE A 566 8.92 14.47 -3.92
N PHE A 567 9.32 15.27 -2.92
CA PHE A 567 10.49 16.13 -3.06
C PHE A 567 11.79 15.35 -3.16
N ARG A 568 11.89 14.19 -2.48
CA ARG A 568 13.05 13.30 -2.60
C ARG A 568 13.23 12.80 -4.03
N VAL A 569 12.16 12.32 -4.67
CA VAL A 569 12.21 11.79 -6.03
C VAL A 569 12.42 12.92 -7.05
N VAL A 570 11.71 14.05 -6.89
CA VAL A 570 11.84 15.21 -7.78
C VAL A 570 13.27 15.77 -7.77
N ALA A 571 13.96 15.77 -6.63
CA ALA A 571 15.35 16.21 -6.54
C ALA A 571 16.32 15.39 -7.42
N GLU A 572 15.96 14.18 -7.84
CA GLU A 572 16.80 13.33 -8.69
C GLU A 572 16.77 13.74 -10.17
N PHE A 573 15.70 14.37 -10.64
CA PHE A 573 15.52 14.68 -12.07
C PHE A 573 15.14 16.14 -12.38
N ALA A 574 14.73 16.94 -11.39
CA ALA A 574 14.24 18.29 -11.63
C ALA A 574 15.34 19.22 -12.15
N ASP A 575 15.01 19.95 -13.21
CA ASP A 575 15.86 21.01 -13.71
C ASP A 575 15.67 22.31 -12.89
N GLY A 576 16.46 23.33 -13.23
CA GLY A 576 16.38 24.63 -12.57
C GLY A 576 15.01 25.29 -12.67
N CYS A 577 14.35 25.14 -13.82
CA CYS A 577 13.06 25.75 -14.07
C CYS A 577 12.00 25.14 -13.15
N LEU A 578 11.95 23.81 -13.07
CA LEU A 578 11.01 23.08 -12.23
C LEU A 578 11.25 23.35 -10.75
N ILE A 579 12.52 23.36 -10.29
CA ILE A 579 12.84 23.71 -8.88
C ILE A 579 12.33 25.11 -8.54
N ASN A 580 12.57 26.08 -9.43
CA ASN A 580 12.13 27.46 -9.21
C ASN A 580 10.60 27.55 -9.11
N GLN A 581 9.89 26.89 -10.03
CA GLN A 581 8.43 26.82 -10.01
C GLN A 581 7.91 26.18 -8.72
N LEU A 582 8.51 25.07 -8.27
CA LEU A 582 8.08 24.40 -7.05
C LEU A 582 8.28 25.26 -5.79
N VAL A 583 9.37 26.03 -5.70
CA VAL A 583 9.58 26.96 -4.57
C VAL A 583 8.51 28.05 -4.57
N VAL A 584 8.22 28.66 -5.72
CA VAL A 584 7.15 29.68 -5.83
C VAL A 584 5.81 29.08 -5.42
N LEU A 585 5.46 27.90 -5.95
CA LEU A 585 4.20 27.23 -5.65
C LEU A 585 4.11 26.81 -4.18
N LEU A 586 5.21 26.38 -3.55
CA LEU A 586 5.27 26.06 -2.13
C LEU A 586 4.89 27.27 -1.28
N LEU A 587 5.45 28.45 -1.59
CA LEU A 587 5.14 29.68 -0.87
C LEU A 587 3.67 30.09 -1.10
N GLN A 588 3.20 30.10 -2.35
CA GLN A 588 1.83 30.48 -2.68
C GLN A 588 0.77 29.54 -2.09
N ARG A 589 1.05 28.22 -2.09
CA ARG A 589 0.10 27.19 -1.62
C ARG A 589 0.08 27.08 -0.09
N SER A 590 1.08 27.60 0.61
CA SER A 590 1.10 27.61 2.09
C SER A 590 -0.11 28.33 2.71
N ASP A 591 -0.69 29.32 2.02
CA ASP A 591 -1.92 30.02 2.44
C ASP A 591 -3.22 29.30 2.08
N GLN A 592 -3.12 28.31 1.20
CA GLN A 592 -4.27 27.74 0.49
C GLN A 592 -4.44 26.25 0.77
N LEU A 593 -4.04 25.82 1.96
CA LEU A 593 -4.26 24.48 2.47
C LEU A 593 -5.71 24.31 2.93
N TYR A 594 -6.19 23.08 2.92
CA TYR A 594 -7.51 22.76 3.43
C TYR A 594 -7.53 22.83 4.97
N GLU A 595 -8.59 23.41 5.54
CA GLU A 595 -8.67 23.79 6.95
C GLU A 595 -8.90 22.60 7.88
N ILE A 596 -7.83 21.84 8.17
CA ILE A 596 -7.81 20.75 9.16
C ILE A 596 -6.78 21.11 10.25
N PRO A 597 -7.12 21.06 11.56
CA PRO A 597 -6.28 21.60 12.63
C PRO A 597 -4.81 21.15 12.62
N ALA A 598 -4.52 19.85 12.66
CA ALA A 598 -3.14 19.34 12.72
C ALA A 598 -2.44 19.27 11.35
N PHE A 599 -3.21 19.25 10.27
CA PHE A 599 -2.70 19.04 8.91
C PHE A 599 -1.76 20.17 8.45
N LYS A 600 -2.09 21.42 8.77
CA LYS A 600 -1.30 22.59 8.36
C LYS A 600 0.09 22.55 8.96
N ASP A 601 0.18 22.27 10.26
CA ASP A 601 1.46 22.23 10.98
C ASP A 601 2.38 21.13 10.45
N ASP A 602 1.83 19.95 10.17
CA ASP A 602 2.57 18.84 9.58
C ASP A 602 3.06 19.18 8.16
N VAL A 603 2.21 19.81 7.33
CA VAL A 603 2.59 20.25 5.99
C VAL A 603 3.65 21.35 6.05
N TYR A 604 3.51 22.35 6.92
CA TYR A 604 4.51 23.41 7.10
C TYR A 604 5.86 22.86 7.56
N ARG A 605 5.86 21.87 8.46
CA ARG A 605 7.08 21.16 8.85
C ARG A 605 7.76 20.53 7.63
N VAL A 606 7.02 19.77 6.82
CA VAL A 606 7.57 19.13 5.62
C VAL A 606 8.07 20.17 4.61
N LEU A 607 7.21 21.11 4.21
CA LEU A 607 7.54 22.14 3.23
C LEU A 607 8.77 22.98 3.64
N SER A 608 8.90 23.32 4.92
CA SER A 608 10.06 24.06 5.42
C SER A 608 11.38 23.28 5.32
N SER A 609 11.35 21.98 5.66
CA SER A 609 12.51 21.09 5.48
C SER A 609 12.86 20.94 4.00
N GLN A 610 11.86 20.80 3.13
CA GLN A 610 12.09 20.61 1.69
C GLN A 610 12.58 21.89 1.02
N LEU A 611 12.10 23.06 1.44
CA LEU A 611 12.62 24.35 1.01
C LEU A 611 14.13 24.46 1.27
N ALA A 612 14.58 24.12 2.49
CA ALA A 612 16.00 24.15 2.83
C ALA A 612 16.83 23.17 1.98
N MET A 613 16.27 21.99 1.68
CA MET A 613 16.89 21.01 0.78
C MET A 613 17.03 21.56 -0.64
N LEU A 614 15.98 22.17 -1.20
CA LEU A 614 16.00 22.76 -2.55
C LEU A 614 17.00 23.92 -2.65
N CYS A 615 17.05 24.80 -1.64
CA CYS A 615 18.05 25.86 -1.54
C CYS A 615 19.48 25.32 -1.51
N LYS A 616 19.71 24.21 -0.81
CA LYS A 616 21.02 23.55 -0.79
C LYS A 616 21.38 22.91 -2.14
N LEU A 617 20.41 22.29 -2.80
CA LEU A 617 20.59 21.68 -4.12
C LEU A 617 20.90 22.73 -5.20
N ARG A 618 20.26 23.90 -5.12
CA ARG A 618 20.42 25.02 -6.06
C ARG A 618 20.47 26.38 -5.34
N PRO A 619 21.64 26.79 -4.80
CA PRO A 619 21.79 28.09 -4.13
C PRO A 619 21.39 29.31 -4.96
N ALA A 620 21.55 29.22 -6.29
CA ALA A 620 21.16 30.26 -7.24
C ALA A 620 19.67 30.66 -7.15
N LEU A 621 18.80 29.78 -6.61
CA LEU A 621 17.36 30.06 -6.51
C LEU A 621 17.07 31.31 -5.66
N VAL A 622 17.89 31.60 -4.66
CA VAL A 622 17.70 32.77 -3.78
C VAL A 622 17.88 34.07 -4.54
N VAL A 623 18.76 34.08 -5.55
CA VAL A 623 18.97 35.22 -6.44
C VAL A 623 17.91 35.26 -7.54
N GLU A 624 17.58 34.11 -8.13
CA GLU A 624 16.61 33.98 -9.24
C GLU A 624 15.19 34.35 -8.81
N LEU A 625 14.77 33.95 -7.61
CA LEU A 625 13.42 34.17 -7.06
C LEU A 625 13.37 35.32 -6.04
N SER A 626 14.29 36.27 -6.16
CA SER A 626 14.46 37.29 -5.14
C SER A 626 13.21 38.13 -4.88
N THR A 627 12.40 38.38 -5.91
CA THR A 627 11.11 39.09 -5.81
C THR A 627 10.12 38.37 -4.91
N GLU A 628 9.86 37.10 -5.19
CA GLU A 628 8.90 36.26 -4.46
C GLU A 628 9.38 35.99 -3.03
N ILE A 629 10.69 35.80 -2.85
CA ILE A 629 11.29 35.60 -1.53
C ILE A 629 11.21 36.89 -0.70
N LEU A 630 11.49 38.06 -1.30
CA LEU A 630 11.36 39.36 -0.63
C LEU A 630 9.91 39.62 -0.19
N GLU A 631 8.94 39.39 -1.09
CA GLU A 631 7.52 39.56 -0.77
C GLU A 631 7.08 38.65 0.38
N PHE A 632 7.50 37.38 0.36
CA PHE A 632 7.17 36.42 1.42
C PHE A 632 7.85 36.77 2.75
N SER A 633 9.15 37.09 2.72
CA SER A 633 9.94 37.37 3.93
C SER A 633 9.68 38.76 4.53
N GLY A 634 9.11 39.69 3.76
CA GLY A 634 8.71 41.01 4.23
C GLY A 634 7.37 41.05 4.99
N ALA A 635 6.55 39.99 4.90
CA ALA A 635 5.25 39.97 5.53
C ALA A 635 5.31 39.38 6.96
N VAL A 636 5.13 40.23 7.98
CA VAL A 636 5.16 39.83 9.41
C VAL A 636 4.10 38.79 9.76
N SER A 637 2.97 38.78 9.04
CA SER A 637 1.92 37.77 9.20
C SER A 637 2.42 36.34 8.95
N ASN A 638 3.40 36.14 8.06
CA ASN A 638 3.95 34.81 7.75
C ASN A 638 4.75 34.23 8.93
N ILE A 639 5.26 35.08 9.82
CA ILE A 639 5.98 34.65 11.03
C ILE A 639 5.01 34.00 12.01
N GLN A 640 3.78 34.52 12.06
CA GLN A 640 2.75 34.04 12.97
C GLN A 640 2.03 32.82 12.40
N SER A 641 1.73 32.81 11.10
CA SER A 641 0.93 31.76 10.47
C SER A 641 1.75 30.61 9.89
N LYS A 642 3.03 30.83 9.56
CA LYS A 642 3.88 29.88 8.80
C LYS A 642 5.33 29.89 9.29
N GLU A 643 5.54 29.99 10.60
CA GLU A 643 6.87 30.14 11.20
C GLU A 643 7.92 29.17 10.61
N PRO A 644 7.66 27.86 10.44
CA PRO A 644 8.70 26.95 9.96
C PRO A 644 9.22 27.33 8.57
N ILE A 645 8.32 27.71 7.66
CA ILE A 645 8.67 28.10 6.29
C ILE A 645 9.40 29.45 6.29
N PHE A 646 8.90 30.41 7.08
CA PHE A 646 9.54 31.72 7.25
C PHE A 646 10.98 31.59 7.74
N THR A 647 11.18 30.86 8.85
CA THR A 647 12.48 30.68 9.48
C THR A 647 13.49 30.04 8.52
N HIS A 648 13.11 28.99 7.77
CA HIS A 648 14.01 28.36 6.80
C HIS A 648 14.27 29.25 5.57
N MET A 649 13.30 30.04 5.13
CA MET A 649 13.50 30.98 4.01
C MET A 649 14.47 32.09 4.39
N VAL A 650 14.29 32.74 5.54
CA VAL A 650 15.18 33.79 6.04
C VAL A 650 16.58 33.23 6.30
N TRP A 651 16.68 32.01 6.82
CA TRP A 651 17.96 31.32 6.94
C TRP A 651 18.63 31.11 5.58
N ALA A 652 17.89 30.62 4.57
CA ALA A 652 18.41 30.40 3.23
C ALA A 652 18.89 31.69 2.55
N VAL A 653 18.22 32.83 2.76
CA VAL A 653 18.70 34.15 2.34
C VAL A 653 20.05 34.46 2.98
N GLY A 654 20.16 34.26 4.30
CA GLY A 654 21.39 34.46 5.05
C GLY A 654 22.53 33.57 4.57
N GLU A 655 22.27 32.32 4.21
CA GLU A 655 23.29 31.40 3.70
C GLU A 655 23.71 31.71 2.26
N TYR A 656 22.75 31.76 1.33
CA TYR A 656 23.03 31.63 -0.10
C TYR A 656 23.05 32.95 -0.88
N LEU A 657 22.55 34.06 -0.32
CA LEU A 657 22.60 35.37 -0.99
C LEU A 657 24.03 35.94 -0.95
N SER A 658 24.90 35.43 -1.83
CA SER A 658 26.31 35.79 -1.93
C SER A 658 26.83 35.57 -3.35
N VAL A 659 27.80 36.41 -3.75
CA VAL A 659 28.55 36.29 -5.02
C VAL A 659 29.30 34.96 -5.13
N SER A 660 29.64 34.35 -3.98
CA SER A 660 30.31 33.03 -3.92
C SER A 660 29.43 31.89 -4.46
N TYR A 661 28.11 32.02 -4.35
CA TYR A 661 27.15 31.01 -4.80
C TYR A 661 26.53 31.35 -6.15
N ASP A 662 26.28 32.63 -6.45
CA ASP A 662 25.81 33.08 -7.75
C ASP A 662 26.43 34.42 -8.15
N LYS A 663 27.11 34.45 -9.30
CA LYS A 663 27.80 35.64 -9.82
C LYS A 663 26.86 36.80 -10.16
N ARG A 664 25.56 36.54 -10.32
CA ARG A 664 24.54 37.57 -10.58
C ARG A 664 24.11 38.31 -9.32
N CYS A 665 24.51 37.84 -8.13
CA CYS A 665 24.21 38.51 -6.87
C CYS A 665 24.87 39.90 -6.84
N THR A 666 24.06 40.95 -6.64
CA THR A 666 24.54 42.33 -6.56
C THR A 666 24.46 42.88 -5.15
N VAL A 667 25.29 43.88 -4.84
CA VAL A 667 25.25 44.61 -3.56
C VAL A 667 23.88 45.25 -3.35
N GLU A 668 23.26 45.78 -4.41
CA GLU A 668 21.91 46.34 -4.38
C GLU A 668 20.86 45.32 -3.92
N GLN A 669 20.97 44.07 -4.38
CA GLN A 669 20.06 42.99 -3.99
C GLN A 669 20.27 42.63 -2.51
N ILE A 670 21.51 42.53 -2.04
CA ILE A 670 21.84 42.31 -0.62
C ILE A 670 21.24 43.41 0.25
N THR A 671 21.39 44.68 -0.15
CA THR A 671 20.84 45.83 0.57
C THR A 671 19.31 45.77 0.63
N ARG A 672 18.62 45.44 -0.47
CA ARG A 672 17.16 45.30 -0.47
C ARG A 672 16.66 44.22 0.50
N PHE A 673 17.29 43.05 0.51
CA PHE A 673 16.98 41.99 1.49
C PHE A 673 17.24 42.44 2.92
N PHE A 674 18.37 43.12 3.16
CA PHE A 674 18.69 43.65 4.47
C PHE A 674 17.61 44.63 4.96
N GLU A 675 17.22 45.60 4.13
CA GLU A 675 16.23 46.62 4.49
C GLU A 675 14.86 46.02 4.79
N THR A 676 14.40 45.07 3.97
CA THR A 676 13.13 44.37 4.20
C THR A 676 13.16 43.58 5.52
N LEU A 677 14.20 42.79 5.75
CA LEU A 677 14.31 41.98 6.98
C LEU A 677 14.56 42.83 8.23
N GLU A 678 15.24 43.96 8.08
CA GLU A 678 15.45 44.94 9.14
C GLU A 678 14.12 45.57 9.56
N ALA A 679 13.28 45.95 8.60
CA ALA A 679 11.94 46.46 8.87
C ALA A 679 11.07 45.43 9.61
N VAL A 680 11.12 44.17 9.18
CA VAL A 680 10.42 43.05 9.84
C VAL A 680 10.90 42.85 11.28
N LEU A 681 12.22 42.79 11.51
CA LEU A 681 12.77 42.65 12.86
C LEU A 681 12.43 43.86 13.74
N PHE A 682 12.46 45.07 13.18
CA PHE A 682 12.05 46.29 13.87
C PHE A 682 10.58 46.22 14.29
N GLU A 683 9.68 45.83 13.38
CA GLU A 683 8.26 45.70 13.69
C GLU A 683 8.04 44.71 14.84
N ILE A 684 8.62 43.51 14.77
CA ILE A 684 8.50 42.48 15.82
C ILE A 684 9.02 42.97 17.18
N THR A 685 10.16 43.67 17.20
CA THR A 685 10.82 44.09 18.44
C THR A 685 10.28 45.39 19.02
N GLN A 686 9.54 46.18 18.24
CA GLN A 686 8.91 47.44 18.66
C GLN A 686 7.39 47.34 18.86
N LEU A 687 6.76 46.25 18.40
CA LEU A 687 5.35 45.99 18.64
C LEU A 687 5.07 45.94 20.15
N ARG A 688 4.20 46.84 20.62
CA ARG A 688 3.63 46.79 21.96
C ARG A 688 2.67 45.59 22.00
N PRO A 689 2.89 44.56 22.83
CA PRO A 689 1.96 43.43 22.94
C PRO A 689 0.61 43.96 23.42
N LEU A 690 -0.37 44.03 22.51
CA LEU A 690 -1.77 44.15 22.87
C LEU A 690 -2.25 42.75 23.26
N ALA A 691 -3.26 42.66 24.13
CA ALA A 691 -3.76 41.39 24.69
C ALA A 691 -4.28 40.35 23.67
N SER A 692 -4.19 40.62 22.36
CA SER A 692 -4.68 39.78 21.27
C SER A 692 -3.66 39.51 20.15
N THR A 693 -2.41 39.98 20.23
CA THR A 693 -1.38 39.67 19.21
C THR A 693 -0.56 38.45 19.61
N PRO A 694 -0.49 37.39 18.77
CA PRO A 694 0.36 36.22 19.05
C PRO A 694 1.84 36.60 19.01
N SER A 695 2.60 36.02 19.94
CA SER A 695 4.04 36.25 20.12
C SER A 695 4.88 35.65 19.00
N CYS A 696 5.97 36.32 18.62
CA CYS A 696 6.91 35.83 17.60
C CYS A 696 7.85 34.78 18.20
N PRO A 697 8.02 33.59 17.61
CA PRO A 697 8.90 32.57 18.19
C PRO A 697 10.37 33.04 18.32
N PRO A 698 11.06 32.76 19.44
CA PRO A 698 12.42 33.24 19.71
C PRO A 698 13.45 32.75 18.68
N ARG A 699 13.21 31.57 18.10
CA ARG A 699 13.99 31.02 16.99
C ARG A 699 13.96 31.93 15.76
N ALA A 700 12.78 32.46 15.39
CA ALA A 700 12.64 33.34 14.23
C ALA A 700 13.40 34.66 14.43
N ILE A 701 13.36 35.23 15.64
CA ILE A 701 14.15 36.43 16.01
C ILE A 701 15.65 36.15 15.87
N SER A 702 16.12 35.02 16.41
CA SER A 702 17.53 34.62 16.36
C SER A 702 18.02 34.42 14.93
N VAL A 703 17.20 33.81 14.06
CA VAL A 703 17.52 33.63 12.64
C VAL A 703 17.53 34.96 11.89
N LEU A 704 16.58 35.86 12.14
CA LEU A 704 16.59 37.21 11.56
C LEU A 704 17.86 37.98 11.93
N MET A 705 18.24 37.99 13.22
CA MET A 705 19.47 38.63 13.68
C MET A 705 20.72 38.04 12.98
N ALA A 706 20.79 36.72 12.88
CA ALA A 706 21.91 36.04 12.23
C ALA A 706 21.96 36.35 10.72
N THR A 707 20.81 36.35 10.03
CA THR A 707 20.71 36.67 8.60
C THR A 707 21.12 38.12 8.33
N LEU A 708 20.60 39.09 9.08
CA LEU A 708 21.01 40.50 8.94
C LEU A 708 22.52 40.67 9.15
N THR A 709 23.08 39.98 10.14
CA THR A 709 24.52 40.00 10.44
C THR A 709 25.34 39.41 9.28
N LYS A 710 24.88 38.30 8.67
CA LYS A 710 25.52 37.70 7.48
C LYS A 710 25.48 38.63 6.27
N LEU A 711 24.35 39.28 6.02
CA LEU A 711 24.21 40.24 4.93
C LEU A 711 25.12 41.46 5.14
N ALA A 712 25.21 41.97 6.37
CA ALA A 712 26.11 43.08 6.71
C ALA A 712 27.60 42.70 6.60
N ALA A 713 27.98 41.46 6.90
CA ALA A 713 29.35 40.99 6.67
C ALA A 713 29.71 40.93 5.18
N ARG A 714 28.72 40.79 4.29
CA ARG A 714 28.89 40.79 2.83
C ARG A 714 28.83 42.19 2.21
N SER A 715 28.21 43.16 2.91
CA SER A 715 28.14 44.57 2.51
C SER A 715 28.41 45.46 3.73
N GLN A 716 29.68 45.90 3.86
CA GLN A 716 30.21 46.54 5.07
C GLN A 716 29.48 47.84 5.46
N ASP A 717 28.86 48.52 4.50
CA ASP A 717 28.07 49.74 4.72
C ASP A 717 26.86 49.50 5.64
N LEU A 718 26.42 48.25 5.79
CA LEU A 718 25.27 47.86 6.61
C LEU A 718 25.65 47.52 8.07
N ILE A 719 26.94 47.35 8.38
CA ILE A 719 27.42 46.97 9.72
C ILE A 719 26.96 47.93 10.83
N PRO A 720 27.02 49.27 10.67
CA PRO A 720 26.56 50.19 11.71
C PRO A 720 25.07 50.01 12.04
N ARG A 721 24.24 49.73 11.03
CA ARG A 721 22.79 49.54 11.18
C ARG A 721 22.48 48.30 12.01
N VAL A 722 23.06 47.15 11.66
CA VAL A 722 22.81 45.91 12.39
C VAL A 722 23.39 45.94 13.81
N SER A 723 24.53 46.61 14.01
CA SER A 723 25.14 46.80 15.33
C SER A 723 24.22 47.63 16.25
N MET A 724 23.57 48.66 15.71
CA MET A 724 22.56 49.40 16.48
C MET A 724 21.42 48.47 16.93
N PHE A 725 20.90 47.61 16.04
CA PHE A 725 19.83 46.67 16.38
C PHE A 725 20.22 45.67 17.47
N LEU A 726 21.36 44.99 17.29
CA LEU A 726 21.86 44.01 18.26
C LEU A 726 22.09 44.64 19.64
N SER A 727 22.57 45.89 19.71
CA SER A 727 22.74 46.61 20.99
C SER A 727 21.42 46.89 21.72
N LYS A 728 20.33 47.08 20.97
CA LYS A 728 18.98 47.34 21.50
C LYS A 728 18.25 46.07 21.96
N MET A 729 18.79 44.88 21.65
CA MET A 729 18.19 43.60 22.10
C MET A 729 18.17 43.45 23.61
N ARG A 730 19.16 44.04 24.32
CA ARG A 730 19.14 44.13 25.78
C ARG A 730 17.92 44.88 26.29
N THR A 731 17.59 46.00 25.67
CA THR A 731 16.42 46.82 26.01
C THR A 731 15.10 46.13 25.66
N PHE A 732 15.08 45.36 24.57
CA PHE A 732 13.93 44.54 24.17
C PHE A 732 13.63 43.45 25.21
N VAL A 733 14.64 42.68 25.61
CA VAL A 733 14.49 41.58 26.57
C VAL A 733 14.14 42.07 27.97
N GLN A 734 14.62 43.26 28.37
CA GLN A 734 14.30 43.88 29.66
C GLN A 734 12.92 44.56 29.69
N ASN A 735 12.20 44.61 28.57
CA ASN A 735 10.89 45.25 28.51
C ASN A 735 9.84 44.40 29.27
N PRO A 736 9.11 44.98 30.25
CA PRO A 736 8.12 44.26 31.05
C PRO A 736 7.05 43.54 30.23
N ALA A 737 6.70 44.08 29.05
CA ALA A 737 5.71 43.48 28.16
C ALA A 737 6.25 42.27 27.39
N VAL A 738 7.57 42.13 27.27
CA VAL A 738 8.25 41.03 26.60
C VAL A 738 8.54 39.90 27.59
N THR A 739 8.94 40.23 28.82
CA THR A 739 9.12 39.26 29.91
C THR A 739 7.84 38.54 30.33
N SER A 740 6.66 39.09 30.02
CA SER A 740 5.37 38.42 30.25
C SER A 740 5.00 37.39 29.18
N VAL A 741 5.73 37.39 28.04
CA VAL A 741 5.39 36.61 26.85
C VAL A 741 6.35 35.44 26.62
N TYR A 742 7.63 35.62 26.93
CA TYR A 742 8.67 34.61 26.74
C TYR A 742 9.17 34.06 28.08
N CYS A 743 9.66 32.82 28.09
CA CYS A 743 10.35 32.29 29.26
C CYS A 743 11.75 32.91 29.41
N GLU A 744 12.33 32.84 30.61
CA GLU A 744 13.65 33.39 30.88
C GLU A 744 14.75 32.75 30.03
N GLU A 745 14.64 31.44 29.74
CA GLU A 745 15.60 30.69 28.91
C GLU A 745 15.63 31.22 27.46
N ASP A 746 14.46 31.41 26.83
CA ASP A 746 14.35 31.94 25.47
C ASP A 746 14.92 33.36 25.35
N LEU A 747 14.69 34.19 26.37
CA LEU A 747 15.19 35.55 26.44
C LEU A 747 16.71 35.59 26.63
N GLU A 748 17.25 34.68 27.44
CA GLU A 748 18.69 34.52 27.63
C GLU A 748 19.37 34.06 26.34
N GLU A 749 18.80 33.09 25.62
CA GLU A 749 19.32 32.64 24.32
C GLU A 749 19.38 33.78 23.29
N ILE A 750 18.33 34.61 23.20
CA ILE A 750 18.30 35.77 22.30
C ILE A 750 19.43 36.75 22.67
N LEU A 751 19.65 37.03 23.96
CA LEU A 751 20.71 37.94 24.41
C LEU A 751 22.12 37.39 24.17
N ILE A 752 22.34 36.11 24.47
CA ILE A 752 23.61 35.44 24.19
C ILE A 752 23.88 35.55 22.69
N ARG A 753 22.89 35.22 21.86
CA ARG A 753 23.04 35.26 20.41
C ARG A 753 23.31 36.66 19.87
N ALA A 754 22.60 37.67 20.39
CA ALA A 754 22.83 39.05 19.99
C ALA A 754 24.25 39.53 20.35
N THR A 755 24.76 39.11 21.52
CA THR A 755 26.10 39.44 22.01
C THR A 755 27.19 38.76 21.18
N GLU A 756 27.02 37.47 20.87
CA GLU A 756 27.91 36.72 19.99
C GLU A 756 28.03 37.37 18.61
N LEU A 757 26.90 37.74 17.99
CA LEU A 757 26.86 38.38 16.67
C LEU A 757 27.49 39.78 16.71
N MET A 758 27.22 40.55 17.77
CA MET A 758 27.83 41.87 18.00
C MET A 758 29.35 41.78 18.09
N ASN A 759 29.86 40.80 18.84
CA ASN A 759 31.29 40.61 19.02
C ASN A 759 31.99 40.21 17.72
N LEU A 760 31.34 39.37 16.90
CA LEU A 760 31.88 39.01 15.60
C LEU A 760 31.98 40.23 14.65
N LEU A 761 31.00 41.13 14.66
CA LEU A 761 31.00 42.33 13.82
C LEU A 761 32.07 43.35 14.18
N LYS A 762 32.64 43.29 15.40
CA LYS A 762 33.84 44.09 15.77
C LYS A 762 35.06 43.73 14.90
N MET A 763 35.04 42.55 14.25
CA MET A 763 36.08 42.07 13.34
C MET A 763 35.48 41.75 11.95
N PRO A 764 35.16 42.76 11.10
CA PRO A 764 34.43 42.55 9.85
C PRO A 764 35.07 41.55 8.88
N SER A 765 36.40 41.52 8.79
CA SER A 765 37.14 40.57 7.96
C SER A 765 37.00 39.13 8.44
N VAL A 766 36.99 38.91 9.76
CA VAL A 766 36.75 37.61 10.38
C VAL A 766 35.29 37.21 10.20
N ALA A 767 34.35 38.14 10.38
CA ALA A 767 32.93 37.90 10.16
C ALA A 767 32.65 37.44 8.72
N GLN A 768 33.24 38.11 7.73
CA GLN A 768 33.11 37.75 6.32
C GLN A 768 33.64 36.34 6.04
N PHE A 769 34.79 35.98 6.63
CA PHE A 769 35.38 34.64 6.50
C PHE A 769 34.54 33.55 7.17
N VAL A 770 34.04 33.80 8.39
CA VAL A 770 33.20 32.86 9.15
C VAL A 770 31.86 32.62 8.43
N PHE A 771 31.27 33.64 7.82
CA PHE A 771 29.98 33.52 7.13
C PHE A 771 30.07 33.19 5.64
N THR A 772 31.27 33.20 5.06
CA THR A 772 31.50 32.93 3.63
C THR A 772 32.79 32.12 3.44
N PRO A 773 32.86 30.87 3.93
CA PRO A 773 34.05 30.05 3.79
C PRO A 773 34.31 29.72 2.29
N PRO A 774 35.57 29.65 1.84
CA PRO A 774 35.92 29.33 0.46
C PRO A 774 35.48 27.91 0.06
N MET A 775 35.02 27.75 -1.18
CA MET A 775 34.39 26.52 -1.72
C MET A 775 35.24 25.24 -1.57
N ASP A 776 36.57 25.35 -1.55
CA ASP A 776 37.48 24.20 -1.37
C ASP A 776 37.38 23.57 0.04
N VAL A 777 36.92 24.32 1.04
CA VAL A 777 36.68 23.84 2.42
C VAL A 777 35.25 23.28 2.56
N ALA A 778 34.31 23.72 1.72
CA ALA A 778 32.89 23.39 1.79
C ALA A 778 32.54 21.94 1.36
N SER A 779 33.47 21.21 0.72
CA SER A 779 33.23 19.85 0.23
C SER A 779 33.54 18.73 1.24
N THR A 780 34.08 19.06 2.42
CA THR A 780 34.44 18.08 3.45
C THR A 780 33.34 17.94 4.51
N GLN A 781 33.34 16.78 5.18
CA GLN A 781 32.48 16.39 6.31
C GLN A 781 32.36 17.46 7.43
N LEU A 782 33.27 18.44 7.40
CA LEU A 782 33.34 19.66 8.20
C LEU A 782 32.08 20.54 8.15
N GLN A 783 31.26 20.56 7.09
CA GLN A 783 30.09 21.46 7.04
C GLN A 783 28.94 21.05 8.00
N ARG A 784 28.86 19.76 8.36
CA ARG A 784 27.95 19.28 9.41
C ARG A 784 28.49 19.65 10.79
N GLU A 785 29.80 19.55 10.97
CA GLU A 785 30.49 19.96 12.20
C GLU A 785 30.51 21.49 12.37
N MET A 786 30.59 22.29 11.30
CA MET A 786 30.72 23.76 11.39
C MET A 786 29.43 24.46 11.79
N ASN A 787 28.25 23.93 11.42
CA ASN A 787 26.96 24.48 11.88
C ASN A 787 26.67 24.11 13.34
N ASP A 788 27.11 22.94 13.80
CA ASP A 788 27.08 22.54 15.21
C ASP A 788 28.21 23.21 16.03
N SER A 789 29.32 23.61 15.39
CA SER A 789 30.48 24.26 16.02
C SER A 789 30.51 25.78 15.88
N LEU A 790 29.64 26.41 15.08
CA LEU A 790 29.57 27.87 14.96
C LEU A 790 29.18 28.53 16.30
N PRO A 791 28.24 28.00 17.11
CA PRO A 791 28.00 28.51 18.46
C PRO A 791 29.25 28.40 19.35
N LEU A 792 30.01 27.30 19.24
CA LEU A 792 31.28 27.11 19.96
C LEU A 792 32.35 28.10 19.50
N ALA A 793 32.50 28.32 18.19
CA ALA A 793 33.44 29.28 17.63
C ALA A 793 33.08 30.73 18.01
N LEU A 794 31.79 31.07 18.02
CA LEU A 794 31.30 32.38 18.46
C LEU A 794 31.49 32.60 19.96
N ARG A 795 31.27 31.57 20.79
CA ARG A 795 31.61 31.60 22.22
C ARG A 795 33.10 31.78 22.44
N MET A 796 33.95 31.08 21.69
CA MET A 796 35.41 31.25 21.77
C MET A 796 35.86 32.66 21.39
N VAL A 797 35.35 33.22 20.29
CA VAL A 797 35.66 34.60 19.87
C VAL A 797 35.15 35.61 20.90
N THR A 798 33.98 35.38 21.49
CA THR A 798 33.42 36.21 22.56
C THR A 798 34.28 36.16 23.82
N HIS A 799 34.73 34.98 24.25
CA HIS A 799 35.66 34.83 25.38
C HIS A 799 37.02 35.49 25.15
N LEU A 800 37.50 35.52 23.90
CA LEU A 800 38.76 36.20 23.55
C LEU A 800 38.63 37.73 23.53
N LEU A 801 37.44 38.26 23.22
CA LEU A 801 37.17 39.70 23.15
C LEU A 801 36.68 40.28 24.50
N GLU A 802 36.06 39.46 25.34
CA GLU A 802 35.63 39.80 26.70
C GLU A 802 36.29 38.83 27.70
N PRO A 803 37.57 39.07 28.09
CA PRO A 803 38.20 38.25 29.10
C PRO A 803 37.44 38.43 30.42
N ALA A 804 36.98 37.33 31.01
CA ALA A 804 36.48 37.34 32.38
C ALA A 804 37.57 37.93 33.31
N PRO A 805 37.20 38.75 34.31
CA PRO A 805 38.17 39.29 35.25
C PRO A 805 38.82 38.13 36.01
N GLY A 806 40.03 37.73 35.60
CA GLY A 806 40.80 36.67 36.26
C GLY A 806 41.54 35.69 35.36
N CYS A 807 41.30 35.64 34.04
CA CYS A 807 42.07 34.76 33.14
C CYS A 807 43.02 35.58 32.24
N MET A 808 44.31 35.42 32.46
CA MET A 808 45.41 35.77 31.53
C MET A 808 46.01 34.46 31.00
N PRO A 809 46.64 34.47 29.80
CA PRO A 809 46.58 33.40 28.81
C PRO A 809 47.22 32.06 29.21
#